data_AF-A0A3D2CD45-F1
#
_entry.id   AF-A0A3D2CD45-F1
#
_cell.length_a   1.000
_cell.length_b   1.000
_cell.length_c   1.000
_cell.angle_alpha   90.00
_cell.angle_beta   90.00
_cell.angle_gamma   90.00
#
_symmetry.space_group_name_H-M   'P 1'
#
loop_
_entity.id
_entity.type
_entity.pdbx_description
1 polymer ?
#
loop_
_entity_poly.entity_id
_entity_poly.type
_entity_poly.pdbx_seq_one_letter_code
_entity_poly.pdbx_strand_id
1 'polypeptide(L)'
;MNRGSVGPAAGSAAMEGMDVSRRRRPISGLALRRGCMRVWDGLQSSTRSVDLVVYRRGAFGGPMSIAAPMLALAAISGAGAAPWPDLSQSAVTGSLEGKNDAAVLVAVEDYARLEDIQGARASIDHWTRWLARTRGVPVTRIHRLIDQQASPEQLRSAVTSAAGQVGEEGTLWFVFVGHVAPGPGGLDHVFIGADAEPTVQSIHAESVSRAALWERSGGARSVWVVDASLRGMGSDGAPLVIGLPEARPEVPPLLGQLFLGWAEARASPEASLSLPTPALSYLTLGALRGWADQDGDTVVHSKELNEYLASALWASGVEHPVCVVGEAAALVGGAAEAGPDLVDRMVDPLRSGNLGGAVIEAALEPRLEERARWAAAAEAAEATMNEQVGAERRRALQSRAARLASAEKALQKRAAADWAAIRVARESGGDRSYAVVRGFVDTYEQARVRVETASRWVLVPEVELALDWLRERDRARARDPLTTPDLPADVEPAVRDAVMADFGDCLSLARPDGCADLGVRFERGTDGLVASPEKAVSLYRRGCDQRSGDACNNLGVAYGRGVGLAADPVLARRWLEVACTLDAGRGCGNLAMLLTAGEGGDRNLSRSLQVLTRGCTLDDGASCAMLGARLADGTHGAERDLEQARRLIAKACRLGHATACDGADTPP
;
A
#
# COMPACT_ATOMS: atom_id res chain seq x y z
N MET A 1 38.67 -26.07 -44.79
CA MET A 1 38.99 -25.83 -46.22
C MET A 1 37.77 -25.19 -46.89
N ASN A 2 37.97 -24.24 -47.81
CA ASN A 2 37.07 -23.71 -48.87
C ASN A 2 35.61 -23.31 -48.52
N ARG A 3 35.17 -22.05 -48.73
CA ARG A 3 34.89 -21.35 -50.03
C ARG A 3 33.81 -22.08 -50.85
N GLY A 4 32.75 -21.50 -51.43
CA GLY A 4 32.35 -20.13 -51.85
C GLY A 4 31.50 -20.32 -53.13
N SER A 5 30.74 -19.41 -53.77
CA SER A 5 30.32 -17.98 -53.65
C SER A 5 29.18 -17.80 -54.72
N VAL A 6 28.56 -16.68 -55.13
CA VAL A 6 28.78 -15.21 -55.18
C VAL A 6 27.38 -14.52 -55.13
N GLY A 7 27.27 -13.18 -55.23
CA GLY A 7 26.04 -12.45 -55.61
C GLY A 7 25.75 -12.48 -57.14
N PRO A 8 25.07 -11.47 -57.77
CA PRO A 8 25.18 -10.03 -57.45
C PRO A 8 23.91 -9.13 -57.65
N ALA A 9 24.11 -7.81 -57.48
CA ALA A 9 23.42 -6.66 -58.14
C ALA A 9 22.00 -6.23 -57.68
N ALA A 10 21.61 -4.93 -57.73
CA ALA A 10 22.39 -3.67 -57.79
C ALA A 10 21.50 -2.41 -57.54
N GLY A 11 22.13 -1.29 -57.13
CA GLY A 11 21.61 0.09 -57.23
C GLY A 11 20.84 0.67 -56.02
N SER A 12 20.80 2.00 -55.78
CA SER A 12 21.57 3.10 -56.39
C SER A 12 21.44 4.44 -55.63
N ALA A 13 22.56 4.96 -55.11
CA ALA A 13 22.87 6.40 -54.85
C ALA A 13 21.93 7.22 -53.91
N ALA A 14 22.32 8.38 -53.37
CA ALA A 14 23.56 9.16 -53.50
C ALA A 14 23.99 9.82 -52.16
N MET A 15 25.29 10.13 -52.04
CA MET A 15 25.83 11.16 -51.15
C MET A 15 26.81 12.01 -51.95
N GLU A 16 26.85 13.31 -51.68
CA GLU A 16 27.98 14.18 -52.04
C GLU A 16 28.66 14.71 -50.77
N GLY A 17 29.89 15.21 -50.91
CA GLY A 17 30.61 15.89 -49.84
C GLY A 17 30.18 17.35 -49.65
N MET A 18 31.00 18.22 -49.06
CA MET A 18 32.43 18.04 -48.76
C MET A 18 32.94 19.09 -47.76
N ASP A 19 34.18 18.87 -47.33
CA ASP A 19 35.19 19.88 -46.95
C ASP A 19 35.33 20.33 -45.48
N VAL A 20 36.55 20.77 -45.16
CA VAL A 20 37.09 21.03 -43.83
C VAL A 20 37.84 22.36 -43.83
N SER A 21 37.48 23.31 -42.96
CA SER A 21 38.32 24.49 -42.74
C SER A 21 38.37 24.96 -41.29
N ARG A 22 39.56 25.42 -40.88
CA ARG A 22 39.85 25.99 -39.55
C ARG A 22 39.48 27.47 -39.51
N ARG A 23 38.98 27.98 -38.37
CA ARG A 23 39.33 29.33 -37.86
C ARG A 23 39.02 29.50 -36.37
N ARG A 24 39.40 30.66 -35.81
CA ARG A 24 39.52 30.96 -34.36
C ARG A 24 38.23 31.52 -33.75
N ARG A 25 38.19 31.58 -32.41
CA ARG A 25 37.15 32.21 -31.56
C ARG A 25 36.82 33.65 -31.99
N PRO A 26 35.63 34.16 -31.58
CA PRO A 26 35.65 35.15 -30.49
C PRO A 26 34.65 34.83 -29.35
N ILE A 27 34.59 35.72 -28.35
CA ILE A 27 33.74 35.67 -27.14
C ILE A 27 32.63 36.75 -27.27
N SER A 28 31.54 36.58 -26.49
CA SER A 28 30.52 37.58 -26.06
C SER A 28 29.13 37.51 -26.71
N GLY A 29 28.10 37.85 -25.91
CA GLY A 29 26.69 37.92 -26.31
C GLY A 29 25.71 37.54 -25.19
N LEU A 30 25.03 38.51 -24.58
CA LEU A 30 24.02 38.31 -23.51
C LEU A 30 22.64 37.91 -24.07
N ALA A 31 21.89 37.12 -23.28
CA ALA A 31 20.42 37.02 -23.41
C ALA A 31 19.73 36.74 -22.04
N LEU A 32 20.00 37.55 -21.02
CA LEU A 32 19.37 37.42 -19.69
C LEU A 32 17.94 38.00 -19.63
N ARG A 33 16.94 37.13 -19.39
CA ARG A 33 15.66 37.48 -18.74
C ARG A 33 15.27 36.33 -17.78
N ARG A 34 15.57 36.46 -16.48
CA ARG A 34 14.79 37.18 -15.44
C ARG A 34 13.45 36.48 -15.09
N GLY A 35 13.47 35.73 -13.99
CA GLY A 35 12.32 35.32 -13.19
C GLY A 35 12.78 35.09 -11.75
N CYS A 36 12.10 35.70 -10.78
CA CYS A 36 12.35 35.58 -9.33
C CYS A 36 13.64 36.19 -8.74
N MET A 37 13.73 37.52 -8.75
CA MET A 37 14.28 38.24 -7.57
C MET A 37 13.19 38.32 -6.50
N ARG A 38 13.42 37.83 -5.27
CA ARG A 38 12.80 38.27 -3.97
C ARG A 38 13.09 37.34 -2.77
N VAL A 39 14.36 36.99 -2.51
CA VAL A 39 14.83 36.61 -1.16
C VAL A 39 16.28 37.10 -1.02
N TRP A 40 16.49 38.40 -0.79
CA TRP A 40 17.85 38.96 -0.66
C TRP A 40 17.99 40.08 0.39
N ASP A 41 16.99 40.24 1.26
CA ASP A 41 16.96 41.21 2.36
C ASP A 41 17.05 40.54 3.75
N GLY A 42 17.15 39.20 3.81
CA GLY A 42 17.27 38.40 5.04
C GLY A 42 18.63 37.72 5.25
N LEU A 43 19.58 37.92 4.34
CA LEU A 43 20.86 37.19 4.30
C LEU A 43 22.10 38.08 4.59
N GLN A 44 21.90 39.32 5.03
CA GLN A 44 22.97 40.21 5.52
C GLN A 44 23.10 40.20 7.07
N SER A 45 22.33 39.38 7.78
CA SER A 45 22.30 39.32 9.24
C SER A 45 23.09 38.16 9.85
N SER A 46 23.26 37.05 9.12
CA SER A 46 23.99 35.85 9.59
C SER A 46 25.47 35.81 9.18
N THR A 47 25.88 36.56 8.14
CA THR A 47 27.31 36.89 7.93
C THR A 47 27.76 37.94 8.94
N ARG A 48 27.71 37.61 10.24
CA ARG A 48 28.62 38.21 11.20
C ARG A 48 30.02 37.77 10.82
N SER A 49 30.76 38.72 10.26
CA SER A 49 32.19 38.84 10.52
C SER A 49 32.49 38.46 11.97
N VAL A 50 33.59 37.74 12.19
CA VAL A 50 34.19 37.65 13.53
C VAL A 50 34.88 38.99 13.82
N ASP A 51 34.05 40.03 13.98
CA ASP A 51 34.48 41.33 14.44
C ASP A 51 34.94 41.17 15.88
N LEU A 52 36.25 40.97 16.03
CA LEU A 52 36.91 40.86 17.31
C LEU A 52 36.91 42.26 17.96
N VAL A 53 35.81 42.62 18.63
CA VAL A 53 35.59 43.95 19.25
C VAL A 53 36.49 44.13 20.47
N VAL A 54 37.79 44.31 20.21
CA VAL A 54 38.79 44.75 21.17
C VAL A 54 38.50 46.19 21.55
N TYR A 55 38.10 46.41 22.81
CA TYR A 55 37.79 47.72 23.37
C TYR A 55 39.03 48.64 23.43
N ARG A 56 39.37 49.28 22.30
CA ARG A 56 40.42 50.32 22.23
C ARG A 56 39.99 51.56 23.02
N ARG A 57 40.46 51.69 24.25
CA ARG A 57 40.20 52.85 25.11
C ARG A 57 41.36 53.86 25.07
N GLY A 58 41.16 54.95 24.33
CA GLY A 58 41.94 56.20 24.45
C GLY A 58 43.36 56.18 23.88
N ALA A 59 43.61 57.04 22.89
CA ALA A 59 44.97 57.34 22.44
C ALA A 59 45.57 58.49 23.27
N PHE A 60 46.85 58.38 23.63
CA PHE A 60 47.74 59.50 23.92
C PHE A 60 49.12 59.22 23.32
N GLY A 61 49.77 60.24 22.76
CA GLY A 61 50.93 60.06 21.88
C GLY A 61 52.28 60.25 22.56
N GLY A 62 53.31 59.59 22.00
CA GLY A 62 54.71 59.77 22.36
C GLY A 62 55.59 58.73 21.63
N PRO A 63 56.66 59.13 20.92
CA PRO A 63 57.54 58.19 20.24
C PRO A 63 58.80 57.88 21.06
N MET A 64 59.10 56.60 21.35
CA MET A 64 60.48 56.09 21.33
C MET A 64 60.66 54.59 21.57
N SER A 65 61.79 54.10 21.05
CA SER A 65 62.65 53.02 21.53
C SER A 65 62.20 51.55 21.53
N ILE A 66 63.00 50.78 20.80
CA ILE A 66 63.18 49.34 20.96
C ILE A 66 63.79 49.05 22.34
N ALA A 67 63.15 48.20 23.14
CA ALA A 67 63.77 47.57 24.31
C ALA A 67 63.10 46.22 24.59
N ALA A 68 63.87 45.14 24.52
CA ALA A 68 63.48 43.86 25.11
C ALA A 68 64.05 43.76 26.53
N PRO A 69 63.36 43.06 27.44
CA PRO A 69 64.04 42.22 28.41
C PRO A 69 63.52 40.78 28.41
N MET A 70 64.38 39.85 28.82
CA MET A 70 64.08 38.44 28.98
C MET A 70 63.34 38.14 30.31
N LEU A 71 62.79 36.92 30.37
CA LEU A 71 62.63 36.10 31.58
C LEU A 71 61.69 36.58 32.71
N ALA A 72 60.53 35.94 32.74
CA ALA A 72 60.00 35.37 33.98
C ALA A 72 59.31 34.03 33.67
N LEU A 73 59.91 32.90 34.06
CA LEU A 73 59.16 31.62 34.14
C LEU A 73 58.29 31.67 35.41
N ALA A 74 57.02 32.02 35.23
CA ALA A 74 55.99 31.77 36.23
C ALA A 74 55.16 30.56 35.78
N ALA A 75 55.03 29.54 36.64
CA ALA A 75 54.17 28.40 36.36
C ALA A 75 52.70 28.83 36.49
N ILE A 76 52.07 29.18 35.36
CA ILE A 76 50.63 29.44 35.31
C ILE A 76 49.91 28.11 35.38
N SER A 77 49.29 27.81 36.52
CA SER A 77 48.29 26.74 36.63
C SER A 77 47.16 27.03 35.64
N GLY A 78 46.99 26.16 34.64
CA GLY A 78 46.04 26.39 33.56
C GLY A 78 44.61 26.59 34.08
N ALA A 79 44.00 27.72 33.71
CA ALA A 79 42.55 27.86 33.75
C ALA A 79 41.98 26.95 32.66
N GLY A 80 41.65 25.71 33.03
CA GLY A 80 41.10 24.74 32.10
C GLY A 80 39.74 25.20 31.56
N ALA A 81 39.54 25.08 30.24
CA ALA A 81 38.24 25.29 29.63
C ALA A 81 37.16 24.42 30.31
N ALA A 82 35.94 24.93 30.40
CA ALA A 82 34.85 24.24 31.08
C ALA A 82 34.66 22.80 30.52
N PRO A 83 34.33 21.81 31.36
CA PRO A 83 34.08 20.45 30.89
C PRO A 83 32.97 20.42 29.83
N TRP A 84 32.99 19.39 28.98
CA TRP A 84 31.92 19.17 28.01
C TRP A 84 30.59 18.85 28.72
N PRO A 85 29.43 19.33 28.21
CA PRO A 85 28.13 19.03 28.82
C PRO A 85 27.87 17.52 28.96
N ASP A 86 27.37 17.12 30.13
CA ASP A 86 27.11 15.73 30.44
C ASP A 86 25.77 15.25 29.84
N LEU A 87 25.86 14.39 28.83
CA LEU A 87 24.70 13.76 28.19
C LEU A 87 24.12 12.59 29.01
N SER A 88 24.69 12.22 30.17
CA SER A 88 24.14 11.16 31.04
C SER A 88 22.69 11.46 31.46
N GLN A 89 22.37 12.75 31.59
CA GLN A 89 21.06 13.26 31.98
C GLN A 89 20.09 13.27 30.79
N SER A 90 18.81 13.00 31.06
CA SER A 90 17.75 13.11 30.04
C SER A 90 17.58 14.58 29.60
N ALA A 91 17.10 14.83 28.38
CA ALA A 91 16.95 16.20 27.92
C ALA A 91 15.90 16.97 28.73
N VAL A 92 16.11 18.28 28.91
CA VAL A 92 15.25 19.18 29.70
C VAL A 92 13.84 19.27 29.12
N THR A 93 13.72 19.16 27.79
CA THR A 93 12.48 19.10 27.02
C THR A 93 12.52 17.92 26.05
N GLY A 94 11.36 17.45 25.59
CA GLY A 94 11.27 16.32 24.66
C GLY A 94 9.92 16.23 23.96
N SER A 95 9.94 15.86 22.68
CA SER A 95 8.76 15.94 21.82
C SER A 95 7.76 14.79 21.99
N LEU A 96 8.25 13.62 22.42
CA LEU A 96 7.49 12.35 22.51
C LEU A 96 6.78 11.92 21.20
N GLU A 97 7.17 12.50 20.06
CA GLU A 97 6.61 12.22 18.73
C GLU A 97 6.96 10.81 18.23
N GLY A 98 8.08 10.24 18.69
CA GLY A 98 8.67 8.98 18.26
C GLY A 98 7.90 7.71 18.64
N LYS A 99 6.64 7.82 19.07
CA LYS A 99 5.73 6.68 19.33
C LYS A 99 5.59 5.72 18.14
N ASN A 100 5.82 6.20 16.91
CA ASN A 100 5.79 5.43 15.66
C ASN A 100 7.19 5.03 15.17
N ASP A 101 8.26 5.49 15.81
CA ASP A 101 9.63 5.17 15.43
C ASP A 101 10.02 3.75 15.91
N ALA A 102 11.14 3.27 15.38
CA ALA A 102 11.89 2.12 15.85
C ALA A 102 13.40 2.40 15.73
N ALA A 103 14.25 1.67 16.45
CA ALA A 103 15.69 1.91 16.45
C ALA A 103 16.52 0.62 16.43
N VAL A 104 17.67 0.68 15.76
CA VAL A 104 18.77 -0.29 15.85
C VAL A 104 20.01 0.46 16.33
N LEU A 105 20.53 0.05 17.47
CA LEU A 105 21.65 0.69 18.15
C LEU A 105 22.79 -0.31 18.30
N VAL A 106 23.92 -0.04 17.66
CA VAL A 106 25.07 -0.93 17.57
C VAL A 106 26.28 -0.28 18.23
N ALA A 107 26.86 -0.97 19.22
CA ALA A 107 28.17 -0.67 19.77
C ALA A 107 29.08 -1.86 19.53
N VAL A 108 30.26 -1.61 18.98
CA VAL A 108 31.38 -2.56 19.01
C VAL A 108 32.55 -1.86 19.68
N GLU A 109 32.70 -2.11 20.97
CA GLU A 109 33.72 -1.54 21.84
C GLU A 109 34.90 -2.50 21.95
N ASP A 110 34.62 -3.76 22.30
CA ASP A 110 35.63 -4.82 22.43
C ASP A 110 35.72 -5.62 21.12
N TYR A 111 36.80 -5.41 20.35
CA TYR A 111 37.09 -6.16 19.13
C TYR A 111 38.01 -7.36 19.43
N ALA A 112 37.72 -8.53 18.87
CA ALA A 112 38.47 -9.75 19.16
C ALA A 112 39.93 -9.69 18.64
N ARG A 113 40.15 -9.02 17.51
CA ARG A 113 41.43 -8.95 16.77
C ARG A 113 41.70 -7.60 16.06
N LEU A 114 40.83 -6.60 16.23
CA LEU A 114 41.02 -5.23 15.76
C LEU A 114 41.23 -4.29 16.97
N GLU A 115 41.36 -2.99 16.73
CA GLU A 115 41.47 -1.96 17.79
C GLU A 115 40.11 -1.72 18.48
N ASP A 116 40.11 -1.60 19.81
CA ASP A 116 38.91 -1.32 20.62
C ASP A 116 38.44 0.14 20.49
N ILE A 117 37.12 0.37 20.34
CA ILE A 117 36.54 1.72 20.22
C ILE A 117 35.95 2.16 21.57
N GLN A 118 36.83 2.73 22.39
CA GLN A 118 36.54 3.17 23.76
C GLN A 118 35.36 4.15 23.84
N GLY A 119 34.31 3.74 24.56
CA GLY A 119 33.10 4.54 24.79
C GLY A 119 31.94 4.23 23.85
N ALA A 120 32.07 3.29 22.91
CA ALA A 120 30.98 2.85 22.04
C ALA A 120 29.77 2.32 22.83
N ARG A 121 29.96 1.54 23.90
CA ARG A 121 28.86 1.06 24.76
C ARG A 121 28.16 2.24 25.44
N ALA A 122 28.95 3.15 26.00
CA ALA A 122 28.44 4.35 26.68
C ALA A 122 27.66 5.26 25.70
N SER A 123 28.13 5.44 24.47
CA SER A 123 27.41 6.17 23.42
C SER A 123 26.03 5.57 23.14
N ILE A 124 25.95 4.24 23.01
CA ILE A 124 24.66 3.57 22.80
C ILE A 124 23.75 3.63 24.02
N ASP A 125 24.27 3.73 25.25
CA ASP A 125 23.44 4.07 26.41
C ASP A 125 22.92 5.52 26.37
N HIS A 126 23.69 6.48 25.84
CA HIS A 126 23.21 7.85 25.59
C HIS A 126 22.07 7.86 24.57
N TRP A 127 22.26 7.21 23.42
CA TRP A 127 21.23 7.05 22.39
C TRP A 127 19.98 6.34 22.91
N THR A 128 20.13 5.24 23.66
CA THR A 128 19.01 4.51 24.27
C THR A 128 18.21 5.41 25.21
N ARG A 129 18.88 6.23 26.03
CA ARG A 129 18.22 7.17 26.95
C ARG A 129 17.49 8.29 26.20
N TRP A 130 18.12 8.94 25.22
CA TRP A 130 17.49 10.01 24.43
C TRP A 130 16.30 9.49 23.62
N LEU A 131 16.45 8.36 22.91
CA LEU A 131 15.37 7.76 22.13
C LEU A 131 14.17 7.39 23.01
N ALA A 132 14.39 6.71 24.14
CA ALA A 132 13.30 6.26 25.00
C ALA A 132 12.63 7.39 25.81
N ARG A 133 13.37 8.42 26.24
CA ARG A 133 12.89 9.44 27.20
C ARG A 133 12.59 10.80 26.60
N THR A 134 13.30 11.19 25.54
CA THR A 134 13.18 12.52 24.90
C THR A 134 12.39 12.42 23.60
N ARG A 135 12.78 11.49 22.70
CA ARG A 135 12.07 11.23 21.44
C ARG A 135 10.79 10.43 21.64
N GLY A 136 10.70 9.59 22.68
CA GLY A 136 9.52 8.80 23.02
C GLY A 136 9.38 7.46 22.28
N VAL A 137 10.49 6.91 21.78
CA VAL A 137 10.51 5.60 21.09
C VAL A 137 10.21 4.47 22.10
N PRO A 138 9.24 3.58 21.82
CA PRO A 138 8.97 2.45 22.72
C PRO A 138 10.21 1.56 22.89
N VAL A 139 10.61 1.27 24.13
CA VAL A 139 11.82 0.49 24.43
C VAL A 139 11.80 -0.91 23.78
N THR A 140 10.61 -1.49 23.59
CA THR A 140 10.39 -2.76 22.87
C THR A 140 10.67 -2.70 21.36
N ARG A 141 10.94 -1.50 20.81
CA ARG A 141 11.37 -1.26 19.43
C ARG A 141 12.80 -0.72 19.32
N ILE A 142 13.54 -0.67 20.44
CA ILE A 142 14.96 -0.29 20.46
C ILE A 142 15.80 -1.57 20.52
N HIS A 143 16.23 -2.04 19.36
CA HIS A 143 17.08 -3.21 19.21
C HIS A 143 18.52 -2.79 19.52
N ARG A 144 19.13 -3.40 20.54
CA ARG A 144 20.54 -3.14 20.90
C ARG A 144 21.40 -4.34 20.54
N LEU A 145 22.50 -4.09 19.82
CA LEU A 145 23.54 -5.07 19.53
C LEU A 145 24.85 -4.54 20.12
N ILE A 146 25.49 -5.34 20.96
CA ILE A 146 26.68 -4.97 21.71
C ILE A 146 27.78 -6.03 21.48
N ASP A 147 28.92 -5.58 20.97
CA ASP A 147 30.14 -6.33 20.68
C ASP A 147 29.88 -7.61 19.86
N GLN A 148 30.06 -8.78 20.47
CA GLN A 148 29.81 -10.11 19.91
C GLN A 148 28.36 -10.31 19.41
N GLN A 149 27.40 -9.49 19.86
CA GLN A 149 26.04 -9.52 19.34
C GLN A 149 25.89 -8.76 18.01
N ALA A 150 26.83 -7.90 17.64
CA ALA A 150 26.84 -7.14 16.39
C ALA A 150 27.34 -7.97 15.19
N SER A 151 27.05 -9.28 15.17
CA SER A 151 27.44 -10.16 14.07
C SER A 151 26.65 -9.82 12.78
N PRO A 152 27.17 -10.20 11.60
CA PRO A 152 26.53 -9.86 10.33
C PRO A 152 25.09 -10.36 10.19
N GLU A 153 24.75 -11.49 10.82
CA GLU A 153 23.40 -12.03 10.81
C GLU A 153 22.45 -11.27 11.75
N GLN A 154 22.93 -10.91 12.95
CA GLN A 154 22.15 -10.15 13.92
C GLN A 154 21.89 -8.72 13.44
N LEU A 155 22.87 -8.06 12.80
CA LEU A 155 22.70 -6.76 12.15
C LEU A 155 21.58 -6.80 11.09
N ARG A 156 21.60 -7.79 10.20
CA ARG A 156 20.56 -7.99 9.17
C ARG A 156 19.19 -8.29 9.79
N SER A 157 19.16 -9.07 10.87
CA SER A 157 17.94 -9.42 11.61
C SER A 157 17.32 -8.22 12.32
N ALA A 158 18.12 -7.46 13.08
CA ALA A 158 17.68 -6.29 13.83
C ALA A 158 17.14 -5.19 12.91
N VAL A 159 17.80 -4.90 11.78
CA VAL A 159 17.30 -3.91 10.81
C VAL A 159 15.98 -4.35 10.17
N THR A 160 15.84 -5.61 9.76
CA THR A 160 14.56 -6.13 9.25
C THR A 160 13.45 -6.12 10.31
N SER A 161 13.78 -6.42 11.57
CA SER A 161 12.83 -6.41 12.69
C SER A 161 12.38 -5.00 13.07
N ALA A 162 13.31 -4.06 13.21
CA ALA A 162 13.02 -2.66 13.52
C ALA A 162 12.22 -1.98 12.39
N ALA A 163 12.59 -2.20 11.12
CA ALA A 163 11.84 -1.67 9.98
C ALA A 163 10.38 -2.14 9.96
N GLY A 164 10.13 -3.42 10.28
CA GLY A 164 8.77 -3.97 10.45
C GLY A 164 8.00 -3.47 11.68
N GLN A 165 8.63 -2.66 12.54
CA GLN A 165 8.01 -2.05 13.72
C GLN A 165 7.79 -0.53 13.59
N VAL A 166 8.26 0.10 12.51
CA VAL A 166 7.99 1.51 12.20
C VAL A 166 6.51 1.67 11.81
N GLY A 167 5.82 2.60 12.47
CA GLY A 167 4.44 2.97 12.15
C GLY A 167 4.34 4.01 11.03
N GLU A 168 3.11 4.39 10.67
CA GLU A 168 2.88 5.45 9.68
C GLU A 168 3.60 6.75 10.07
N GLU A 169 4.31 7.36 9.11
CA GLU A 169 5.16 8.55 9.28
C GLU A 169 6.32 8.43 10.31
N GLY A 170 6.53 7.24 10.88
CA GLY A 170 7.62 6.96 11.80
C GLY A 170 9.00 6.94 11.13
N THR A 171 10.04 7.11 11.94
CA THR A 171 11.45 7.07 11.52
C THR A 171 12.17 5.83 12.07
N LEU A 172 12.93 5.15 11.21
CA LEU A 172 13.91 4.14 11.61
C LEU A 172 15.23 4.81 11.99
N TRP A 173 15.62 4.74 13.27
CA TRP A 173 16.91 5.24 13.74
C TRP A 173 17.95 4.12 13.69
N PHE A 174 19.00 4.27 12.88
CA PHE A 174 20.15 3.36 12.88
C PHE A 174 21.36 4.10 13.44
N VAL A 175 21.94 3.60 14.53
CA VAL A 175 23.17 4.15 15.11
C VAL A 175 24.20 3.04 15.15
N PHE A 176 25.39 3.30 14.62
CA PHE A 176 26.52 2.40 14.67
C PHE A 176 27.76 3.14 15.17
N VAL A 177 28.33 2.63 16.26
CA VAL A 177 29.67 2.97 16.72
C VAL A 177 30.52 1.71 16.65
N GLY A 178 31.61 1.76 15.90
CA GLY A 178 32.44 0.61 15.58
C GLY A 178 33.33 0.89 14.37
N HIS A 179 34.05 -0.11 13.86
CA HIS A 179 34.81 0.01 12.63
C HIS A 179 33.91 -0.15 11.39
N VAL A 180 34.19 0.68 10.38
CA VAL A 180 33.62 0.59 9.02
C VAL A 180 34.78 0.52 8.03
N ALA A 181 34.61 -0.18 6.92
CA ALA A 181 35.58 -0.17 5.82
C ALA A 181 34.90 0.06 4.46
N PRO A 182 35.67 0.40 3.41
CA PRO A 182 35.20 0.34 2.03
C PRO A 182 34.86 -1.11 1.68
N GLY A 183 33.69 -1.33 1.09
CA GLY A 183 33.24 -2.64 0.63
C GLY A 183 33.99 -3.11 -0.64
N PRO A 184 33.73 -4.34 -1.10
CA PRO A 184 34.38 -4.89 -2.30
C PRO A 184 34.21 -3.96 -3.52
N GLY A 185 35.33 -3.46 -4.04
CA GLY A 185 35.37 -2.51 -5.17
C GLY A 185 35.21 -1.03 -4.82
N GLY A 186 35.05 -0.66 -3.55
CA GLY A 186 35.06 0.73 -3.07
C GLY A 186 33.80 1.57 -3.39
N LEU A 187 32.70 0.92 -3.78
CA LEU A 187 31.42 1.55 -4.17
C LEU A 187 30.34 1.55 -3.06
N ASP A 188 30.63 0.95 -1.91
CA ASP A 188 29.78 0.99 -0.72
C ASP A 188 30.66 0.89 0.53
N HIS A 189 30.07 1.03 1.72
CA HIS A 189 30.74 0.82 3.00
C HIS A 189 30.20 -0.42 3.71
N VAL A 190 31.05 -1.10 4.48
CA VAL A 190 30.71 -2.30 5.26
C VAL A 190 30.91 -2.06 6.76
N PHE A 191 29.90 -2.42 7.56
CA PHE A 191 29.90 -2.35 9.02
C PHE A 191 30.53 -3.62 9.61
N ILE A 192 31.62 -3.48 10.37
CA ILE A 192 32.47 -4.61 10.80
C ILE A 192 32.07 -5.10 12.20
N GLY A 193 31.72 -6.39 12.32
CA GLY A 193 31.41 -7.05 13.58
C GLY A 193 32.64 -7.40 14.42
N ALA A 194 32.44 -7.66 15.72
CA ALA A 194 33.53 -7.82 16.70
C ALA A 194 34.57 -8.91 16.38
N ASP A 195 34.17 -9.96 15.65
CA ASP A 195 35.01 -11.13 15.39
C ASP A 195 36.03 -10.97 14.25
N ALA A 196 35.96 -9.87 13.50
CA ALA A 196 36.82 -9.66 12.32
C ALA A 196 38.32 -9.75 12.64
N GLU A 197 39.06 -10.44 11.78
CA GLU A 197 40.52 -10.44 11.77
C GLU A 197 41.07 -9.24 10.98
N PRO A 198 42.32 -8.81 11.21
CA PRO A 198 43.00 -7.80 10.40
C PRO A 198 43.44 -8.37 9.02
N THR A 199 42.49 -8.93 8.26
CA THR A 199 42.66 -9.38 6.88
C THR A 199 41.47 -8.92 6.03
N VAL A 200 41.72 -8.58 4.75
CA VAL A 200 40.68 -8.08 3.83
C VAL A 200 39.56 -9.12 3.65
N GLN A 201 39.91 -10.40 3.65
CA GLN A 201 38.95 -11.50 3.56
C GLN A 201 38.06 -11.57 4.81
N SER A 202 38.61 -11.44 6.02
CA SER A 202 37.80 -11.48 7.24
C SER A 202 36.95 -10.23 7.41
N ILE A 203 37.48 -9.03 7.13
CA ILE A 203 36.69 -7.79 7.14
C ILE A 203 35.47 -7.89 6.21
N HIS A 204 35.60 -8.48 5.02
CA HIS A 204 34.46 -8.66 4.10
C HIS A 204 33.54 -9.83 4.45
N ALA A 205 33.99 -10.82 5.24
CA ALA A 205 33.15 -11.92 5.71
C ALA A 205 32.34 -11.51 6.95
N GLU A 206 33.02 -10.92 7.95
CA GLU A 206 32.46 -10.52 9.25
C GLU A 206 31.85 -9.11 9.22
N SER A 207 31.20 -8.75 8.10
CA SER A 207 30.53 -7.45 7.94
C SER A 207 29.22 -7.51 7.16
N VAL A 208 28.51 -6.37 7.15
CA VAL A 208 27.35 -6.15 6.28
C VAL A 208 27.51 -4.86 5.51
N SER A 209 27.24 -4.88 4.20
CA SER A 209 27.22 -3.66 3.41
C SER A 209 26.02 -2.78 3.75
N ARG A 210 26.22 -1.46 3.73
CA ARG A 210 25.20 -0.44 3.97
C ARG A 210 24.03 -0.59 2.98
N ALA A 211 24.30 -0.91 1.71
CA ALA A 211 23.24 -1.20 0.74
C ALA A 211 22.37 -2.39 1.16
N ALA A 212 22.96 -3.48 1.68
CA ALA A 212 22.23 -4.67 2.09
C ALA A 212 21.41 -4.47 3.39
N LEU A 213 21.84 -3.57 4.29
CA LEU A 213 21.01 -3.13 5.41
C LEU A 213 19.91 -2.15 4.96
N TRP A 214 20.19 -1.28 3.99
CA TRP A 214 19.17 -0.38 3.43
C TRP A 214 18.03 -1.13 2.72
N GLU A 215 18.32 -2.11 1.86
CA GLU A 215 17.27 -2.92 1.21
C GLU A 215 16.35 -3.59 2.24
N ARG A 216 16.90 -3.94 3.41
CA ARG A 216 16.19 -4.51 4.56
C ARG A 216 15.35 -3.53 5.36
N SER A 217 15.54 -2.22 5.18
CA SER A 217 14.67 -1.18 5.75
C SER A 217 13.31 -1.07 5.04
N GLY A 218 13.17 -1.70 3.86
CA GLY A 218 11.97 -1.58 3.03
C GLY A 218 11.76 -0.20 2.38
N GLY A 219 12.71 0.73 2.52
CA GLY A 219 12.55 2.12 2.09
C GLY A 219 11.83 3.01 3.11
N ALA A 220 11.81 2.62 4.38
CA ALA A 220 11.31 3.47 5.47
C ALA A 220 12.11 4.79 5.56
N ARG A 221 11.46 5.87 6.03
CA ARG A 221 12.18 7.09 6.43
C ARG A 221 13.16 6.72 7.55
N SER A 222 14.43 7.08 7.40
CA SER A 222 15.46 6.63 8.35
C SER A 222 16.57 7.64 8.59
N VAL A 223 17.05 7.73 9.82
CA VAL A 223 18.24 8.50 10.21
C VAL A 223 19.36 7.51 10.54
N TRP A 224 20.48 7.60 9.83
CA TRP A 224 21.68 6.78 10.03
C TRP A 224 22.78 7.63 10.65
N VAL A 225 23.31 7.21 11.81
CA VAL A 225 24.45 7.83 12.48
C VAL A 225 25.58 6.82 12.55
N VAL A 226 26.67 7.07 11.82
CA VAL A 226 27.78 6.15 11.63
C VAL A 226 29.05 6.79 12.19
N ASP A 227 29.31 6.51 13.46
CA ASP A 227 30.43 7.00 14.26
C ASP A 227 31.67 6.12 13.99
N ALA A 228 32.15 6.20 12.75
CA ALA A 228 33.16 5.31 12.19
C ALA A 228 33.89 5.93 11.00
N SER A 229 35.16 5.54 10.81
CA SER A 229 35.93 5.93 9.62
C SER A 229 35.43 5.21 8.37
N LEU A 230 34.78 5.92 7.46
CA LEU A 230 34.26 5.33 6.22
C LEU A 230 35.36 4.78 5.28
N ARG A 231 36.64 5.11 5.54
CA ARG A 231 37.83 4.60 4.83
C ARG A 231 38.49 3.36 5.44
N GLY A 232 38.05 2.84 6.58
CA GLY A 232 38.71 1.67 7.19
C GLY A 232 40.05 2.01 7.84
N MET A 233 40.07 3.09 8.62
CA MET A 233 41.24 3.58 9.34
C MET A 233 41.00 3.48 10.86
N GLY A 234 42.04 3.10 11.62
CA GLY A 234 42.04 3.08 13.10
C GLY A 234 42.20 4.47 13.72
N SER A 235 42.24 4.52 15.06
CA SER A 235 42.28 5.77 15.84
C SER A 235 43.58 6.56 15.65
N ASP A 236 44.69 5.88 15.32
CA ASP A 236 45.98 6.47 14.99
C ASP A 236 46.05 7.07 13.56
N GLY A 237 45.00 6.85 12.75
CA GLY A 237 44.96 7.25 11.35
C GLY A 237 45.78 6.34 10.41
N ALA A 238 46.13 5.12 10.83
CA ALA A 238 46.61 4.05 9.95
C ALA A 238 45.43 3.21 9.39
N PRO A 239 45.58 2.52 8.25
CA PRO A 239 44.56 1.59 7.76
C PRO A 239 44.42 0.39 8.69
N LEU A 240 43.17 0.00 9.02
CA LEU A 240 42.88 -1.20 9.81
C LEU A 240 43.48 -2.46 9.19
N VAL A 241 43.48 -2.52 7.84
CA VAL A 241 44.10 -3.59 7.06
C VAL A 241 44.69 -3.02 5.77
N ILE A 242 45.94 -3.40 5.48
CA ILE A 242 46.61 -3.08 4.22
C ILE A 242 45.95 -3.87 3.07
N GLY A 243 45.53 -3.17 2.02
CA GLY A 243 44.94 -3.78 0.82
C GLY A 243 43.41 -3.66 0.71
N LEU A 244 42.74 -2.96 1.63
CA LEU A 244 41.37 -2.47 1.40
C LEU A 244 41.34 -1.53 0.17
N PRO A 245 40.25 -1.53 -0.63
CA PRO A 245 40.13 -0.65 -1.78
C PRO A 245 39.89 0.80 -1.35
N GLU A 246 40.35 1.77 -2.16
CA GLU A 246 40.03 3.18 -1.94
C GLU A 246 38.51 3.41 -2.00
N ALA A 247 37.97 4.11 -0.99
CA ALA A 247 36.58 4.56 -1.00
C ALA A 247 36.36 5.59 -2.11
N ARG A 248 35.43 5.31 -3.03
CA ARG A 248 35.08 6.26 -4.09
C ARG A 248 34.06 7.28 -3.58
N PRO A 249 34.14 8.56 -4.01
CA PRO A 249 33.17 9.59 -3.66
C PRO A 249 31.88 9.46 -4.47
N GLU A 250 31.20 8.31 -4.36
CA GLU A 250 29.87 8.06 -4.92
C GLU A 250 28.95 7.52 -3.81
N VAL A 251 28.30 8.43 -3.08
CA VAL A 251 27.23 8.09 -2.12
C VAL A 251 25.88 8.33 -2.80
N PRO A 252 25.25 7.32 -3.43
CA PRO A 252 23.91 7.48 -3.98
C PRO A 252 22.89 7.62 -2.84
N PRO A 253 22.13 8.73 -2.76
CA PRO A 253 21.03 8.83 -1.82
C PRO A 253 19.85 8.00 -2.32
N LEU A 254 19.50 6.95 -1.57
CA LEU A 254 18.22 6.30 -1.76
C LEU A 254 17.16 7.14 -1.03
N LEU A 255 16.09 7.49 -1.75
CA LEU A 255 15.08 8.46 -1.35
C LEU A 255 14.53 8.20 0.06
N GLY A 256 14.45 9.24 0.90
CA GLY A 256 13.84 9.20 2.23
C GLY A 256 14.80 9.02 3.42
N GLN A 257 16.11 8.92 3.18
CA GLN A 257 17.11 8.87 4.25
C GLN A 257 17.59 10.24 4.72
N LEU A 258 18.14 10.25 5.93
CA LEU A 258 19.24 11.11 6.38
C LEU A 258 20.41 10.20 6.76
N PHE A 259 21.61 10.48 6.25
CA PHE A 259 22.84 9.80 6.62
C PHE A 259 23.84 10.78 7.28
N LEU A 260 24.59 10.30 8.27
CA LEU A 260 25.64 11.03 8.99
C LEU A 260 26.84 10.09 9.18
N GLY A 261 28.01 10.50 8.72
CA GLY A 261 29.30 9.80 8.90
C GLY A 261 30.48 10.72 8.58
N TRP A 262 31.72 10.23 8.64
CA TRP A 262 32.92 11.04 8.34
C TRP A 262 33.88 10.42 7.32
N ALA A 263 34.59 11.26 6.58
CA ALA A 263 35.49 10.84 5.51
C ALA A 263 36.73 10.10 6.03
N GLU A 264 37.38 10.67 7.05
CA GLU A 264 38.73 10.30 7.47
C GLU A 264 38.84 10.20 9.00
N ALA A 265 39.69 9.32 9.52
CA ALA A 265 39.86 9.12 10.97
C ALA A 265 40.79 10.16 11.64
N ARG A 266 41.40 11.07 10.88
CA ARG A 266 42.41 11.98 11.42
C ARG A 266 41.80 13.04 12.32
N ALA A 267 42.13 12.98 13.60
CA ALA A 267 42.40 14.20 14.35
C ALA A 267 43.76 14.75 13.87
N SER A 268 43.79 15.99 13.38
CA SER A 268 45.04 16.68 13.05
C SER A 268 45.94 16.83 14.30
N PRO A 269 47.27 16.77 14.19
CA PRO A 269 48.19 17.17 15.26
C PRO A 269 48.01 18.63 15.73
N GLU A 270 47.29 19.45 14.96
CA GLU A 270 46.91 20.83 15.28
C GLU A 270 45.49 20.95 15.88
N ALA A 271 44.84 19.84 16.25
CA ALA A 271 43.46 19.82 16.77
C ALA A 271 43.29 20.76 17.98
N SER A 272 42.56 21.85 17.79
CA SER A 272 42.36 22.87 18.83
C SER A 272 41.46 22.40 19.99
N LEU A 273 40.67 21.35 19.75
CA LEU A 273 39.52 20.99 20.57
C LEU A 273 39.47 19.48 20.82
N SER A 274 39.72 19.06 22.06
CA SER A 274 39.51 17.66 22.49
C SER A 274 38.02 17.40 22.64
N LEU A 275 37.47 16.49 21.83
CA LEU A 275 36.07 16.04 21.90
C LEU A 275 35.92 14.80 22.79
N PRO A 276 34.75 14.60 23.42
CA PRO A 276 34.37 13.30 23.98
C PRO A 276 34.25 12.26 22.86
N THR A 277 34.87 11.10 23.01
CA THR A 277 34.66 9.95 22.13
C THR A 277 33.46 9.12 22.61
N PRO A 278 32.62 8.57 21.72
CA PRO A 278 32.59 8.72 20.26
C PRO A 278 32.00 10.07 19.80
N ALA A 279 32.70 10.74 18.88
CA ALA A 279 32.55 12.17 18.66
C ALA A 279 31.29 12.56 17.87
N LEU A 280 30.94 11.82 16.82
CA LEU A 280 29.79 12.15 15.98
C LEU A 280 28.48 11.94 16.73
N SER A 281 28.36 10.87 17.49
CA SER A 281 27.22 10.53 18.34
C SER A 281 27.02 11.58 19.43
N TYR A 282 28.10 11.96 20.11
CA TYR A 282 28.06 12.99 21.14
C TYR A 282 27.54 14.32 20.58
N LEU A 283 28.13 14.79 19.47
CA LEU A 283 27.73 16.04 18.83
C LEU A 283 26.33 15.98 18.20
N THR A 284 25.93 14.84 17.63
CA THR A 284 24.59 14.62 17.05
C THR A 284 23.52 14.61 18.13
N LEU A 285 23.77 13.93 19.27
CA LEU A 285 22.84 13.94 20.41
C LEU A 285 22.73 15.32 21.04
N GLY A 286 23.83 16.07 21.14
CA GLY A 286 23.80 17.46 21.59
C GLY A 286 22.99 18.37 20.65
N ALA A 287 23.25 18.29 19.35
CA ALA A 287 22.47 18.99 18.33
C ALA A 287 20.97 18.67 18.44
N LEU A 288 20.59 17.40 18.54
CA LEU A 288 19.21 16.92 18.74
C LEU A 288 18.61 17.23 20.13
N ARG A 289 19.34 17.93 21.02
CA ARG A 289 18.82 18.50 22.28
C ARG A 289 18.60 20.01 22.19
N GLY A 290 19.10 20.67 21.14
CA GLY A 290 18.96 22.11 20.88
C GLY A 290 20.27 22.78 20.47
N TRP A 291 21.43 22.12 20.53
CA TRP A 291 22.72 22.80 20.29
C TRP A 291 22.92 23.26 18.84
N ALA A 292 22.10 22.77 17.92
CA ALA A 292 22.08 23.17 16.51
C ALA A 292 20.95 24.13 16.15
N ASP A 293 19.98 24.38 17.03
CA ASP A 293 18.90 25.36 16.81
C ASP A 293 19.53 26.76 16.66
N GLN A 294 19.48 27.31 15.44
CA GLN A 294 20.14 28.58 15.10
C GLN A 294 19.19 29.78 15.08
N ASP A 295 17.89 29.58 14.89
CA ASP A 295 16.91 30.68 14.82
C ASP A 295 15.99 30.79 16.05
N GLY A 296 15.99 29.78 16.92
CA GLY A 296 15.30 29.75 18.21
C GLY A 296 13.86 29.24 18.15
N ASP A 297 13.43 28.59 17.06
CA ASP A 297 12.08 28.02 16.96
C ASP A 297 11.90 26.68 17.71
N THR A 298 12.99 26.10 18.23
CA THR A 298 13.08 24.82 18.95
C THR A 298 12.89 23.55 18.10
N VAL A 299 12.96 23.64 16.77
CA VAL A 299 12.80 22.51 15.84
C VAL A 299 14.09 22.27 15.07
N VAL A 300 14.87 21.26 15.48
CA VAL A 300 16.15 20.97 14.82
C VAL A 300 15.91 20.32 13.46
N HIS A 301 16.27 21.05 12.40
CA HIS A 301 16.21 20.59 11.02
C HIS A 301 17.49 19.87 10.57
N SER A 302 17.36 18.98 9.57
CA SER A 302 18.49 18.26 8.97
C SER A 302 19.58 19.18 8.40
N LYS A 303 19.22 20.40 7.99
CA LYS A 303 20.16 21.44 7.54
C LYS A 303 21.02 21.98 8.70
N GLU A 304 20.40 22.40 9.79
CA GLU A 304 21.11 23.00 10.93
C GLU A 304 22.02 21.98 11.61
N LEU A 305 21.54 20.73 11.73
CA LEU A 305 22.35 19.61 12.19
C LEU A 305 23.62 19.44 11.35
N ASN A 306 23.53 19.59 10.02
CA ASN A 306 24.69 19.56 9.13
C ASN A 306 25.67 20.72 9.42
N GLU A 307 25.16 21.95 9.53
CA GLU A 307 25.96 23.16 9.76
C GLU A 307 26.66 23.13 11.13
N TYR A 308 25.97 22.66 12.17
CA TYR A 308 26.54 22.43 13.50
C TYR A 308 27.63 21.36 13.49
N LEU A 309 27.34 20.16 12.96
CA LEU A 309 28.29 19.05 12.93
C LEU A 309 29.54 19.39 12.10
N ALA A 310 29.37 20.03 10.93
CA ALA A 310 30.48 20.48 10.11
C ALA A 310 31.36 21.50 10.84
N SER A 311 30.78 22.42 11.61
CA SER A 311 31.52 23.43 12.37
C SER A 311 32.26 22.82 13.57
N ALA A 312 31.59 21.94 14.33
CA ALA A 312 32.16 21.30 15.52
C ALA A 312 33.28 20.30 15.20
N LEU A 313 33.11 19.46 14.16
CA LEU A 313 34.14 18.49 13.75
C LEU A 313 35.35 19.20 13.14
N TRP A 314 35.14 20.24 12.32
CA TRP A 314 36.24 21.06 11.80
C TRP A 314 37.06 21.75 12.91
N ALA A 315 36.40 22.26 13.96
CA ALA A 315 37.07 22.84 15.13
C ALA A 315 37.98 21.83 15.87
N SER A 316 37.57 20.56 15.93
CA SER A 316 38.38 19.45 16.46
C SER A 316 39.48 18.95 15.53
N GLY A 317 39.67 19.57 14.37
CA GLY A 317 40.66 19.13 13.39
C GLY A 317 40.36 17.77 12.78
N VAL A 318 39.09 17.35 12.77
CA VAL A 318 38.62 16.14 12.08
C VAL A 318 38.31 16.49 10.62
N GLU A 319 39.03 15.87 9.70
CA GLU A 319 38.97 16.21 8.28
C GLU A 319 37.68 15.65 7.61
N HIS A 320 36.68 16.55 7.52
CA HIS A 320 35.44 16.47 6.73
C HIS A 320 34.42 15.38 7.13
N PRO A 321 33.25 15.75 7.69
CA PRO A 321 32.09 14.86 7.69
C PRO A 321 31.62 14.57 6.26
N VAL A 322 31.19 13.34 6.00
CA VAL A 322 30.60 12.93 4.72
C VAL A 322 29.10 13.09 4.79
N CYS A 323 28.64 14.11 4.07
CA CYS A 323 27.33 14.22 3.45
C CYS A 323 26.12 13.86 4.33
N VAL A 324 25.55 14.88 4.98
CA VAL A 324 24.09 14.95 5.09
C VAL A 324 23.50 14.91 3.68
N VAL A 325 22.72 13.87 3.38
CA VAL A 325 21.86 13.81 2.20
C VAL A 325 20.47 13.36 2.63
N GLY A 326 19.46 14.16 2.27
CA GLY A 326 18.05 13.98 2.61
C GLY A 326 17.25 15.25 2.27
N GLU A 327 15.92 15.17 2.22
CA GLU A 327 15.10 16.39 2.13
C GLU A 327 15.24 17.22 3.43
N ALA A 328 15.03 18.55 3.34
CA ALA A 328 15.02 19.44 4.49
C ALA A 328 13.86 19.08 5.43
N ALA A 329 14.16 18.36 6.51
CA ALA A 329 13.18 17.71 7.36
C ALA A 329 13.43 18.06 8.84
N ALA A 330 12.36 18.36 9.57
CA ALA A 330 12.40 18.41 11.02
C ALA A 330 12.74 17.01 11.57
N LEU A 331 13.65 16.96 12.55
CA LEU A 331 14.11 15.73 13.20
C LEU A 331 13.56 15.58 14.62
N VAL A 332 13.42 16.70 15.33
CA VAL A 332 12.85 16.79 16.69
C VAL A 332 12.36 18.21 16.93
N GLY A 333 11.14 18.37 17.45
CA GLY A 333 10.60 19.64 17.95
C GLY A 333 10.75 19.81 19.47
N GLY A 334 10.67 21.04 19.97
CA GLY A 334 10.82 21.34 21.39
C GLY A 334 12.22 21.06 21.95
N ALA A 335 13.25 21.07 21.11
CA ALA A 335 14.65 20.94 21.49
C ALA A 335 15.21 22.34 21.82
N ALA A 336 15.58 22.59 23.07
CA ALA A 336 15.83 23.95 23.59
C ALA A 336 17.02 24.05 24.57
N GLU A 337 17.93 23.07 24.59
CA GLU A 337 19.13 23.13 25.42
C GLU A 337 20.22 24.01 24.79
N ALA A 338 20.78 24.93 25.57
CA ALA A 338 21.92 25.72 25.15
C ALA A 338 23.16 24.83 24.94
N GLY A 339 23.76 24.93 23.76
CA GLY A 339 24.97 24.21 23.41
C GLY A 339 26.24 24.78 24.07
N PRO A 340 27.35 24.02 24.02
CA PRO A 340 28.67 24.55 24.35
C PRO A 340 29.08 25.59 23.30
N ASP A 341 29.54 26.77 23.74
CA ASP A 341 30.12 27.75 22.81
C ASP A 341 31.39 27.17 22.17
N LEU A 342 31.31 26.89 20.86
CA LEU A 342 32.41 26.33 20.10
C LEU A 342 33.52 27.35 19.84
N VAL A 343 33.18 28.65 19.77
CA VAL A 343 34.14 29.72 19.47
C VAL A 343 35.02 29.99 20.68
N ASP A 344 34.45 30.19 21.87
CA ASP A 344 35.26 30.36 23.09
C ASP A 344 36.10 29.11 23.37
N ARG A 345 35.57 27.90 23.12
CA ARG A 345 36.35 26.65 23.26
C ARG A 345 37.49 26.49 22.26
N MET A 346 37.39 27.02 21.04
CA MET A 346 38.51 27.09 20.08
C MET A 346 39.53 28.16 20.48
N VAL A 347 39.06 29.26 21.07
CA VAL A 347 39.88 30.45 21.34
C VAL A 347 40.63 30.35 22.67
N ASP A 348 40.10 29.71 23.70
CA ASP A 348 40.80 29.53 24.99
C ASP A 348 42.16 28.81 24.88
N PRO A 349 42.30 27.69 24.14
CA PRO A 349 43.60 27.10 23.85
C PRO A 349 44.58 28.11 23.20
N LEU A 350 44.11 28.89 22.23
CA LEU A 350 44.88 29.91 21.51
C LEU A 350 45.17 31.17 22.35
N ARG A 351 44.40 31.44 23.40
CA ARG A 351 44.68 32.47 24.43
C ARG A 351 45.69 31.97 25.47
N SER A 352 45.72 30.66 25.75
CA SER A 352 46.64 30.05 26.71
C SER A 352 48.05 29.82 26.13
N GLY A 353 48.13 29.54 24.82
CA GLY A 353 49.38 29.56 24.05
C GLY A 353 49.77 31.00 23.68
N ASN A 354 51.05 31.33 23.76
CA ASN A 354 51.54 32.70 23.52
C ASN A 354 51.70 33.03 22.03
N LEU A 355 50.61 32.92 21.25
CA LEU A 355 50.59 33.19 19.80
C LEU A 355 49.83 34.50 19.50
N GLY A 356 50.53 35.48 18.93
CA GLY A 356 49.92 36.77 18.55
C GLY A 356 48.95 36.63 17.37
N GLY A 357 47.85 37.39 17.40
CA GLY A 357 46.70 37.23 16.48
C GLY A 357 47.01 37.20 14.98
N ALA A 358 48.06 37.89 14.52
CA ALA A 358 48.49 37.86 13.12
C ALA A 358 48.95 36.46 12.64
N VAL A 359 49.34 35.56 13.54
CA VAL A 359 49.64 34.15 13.23
C VAL A 359 48.35 33.34 13.06
N ILE A 360 47.28 33.73 13.75
CA ILE A 360 45.98 33.05 13.72
C ILE A 360 45.27 33.33 12.38
N GLU A 361 45.28 34.58 11.89
CA GLU A 361 44.73 34.92 10.57
C GLU A 361 45.42 34.14 9.44
N ALA A 362 46.76 34.16 9.40
CA ALA A 362 47.56 33.48 8.39
C ALA A 362 47.40 31.94 8.38
N ALA A 363 47.04 31.33 9.50
CA ALA A 363 46.74 29.90 9.61
C ALA A 363 45.29 29.54 9.23
N LEU A 364 44.39 30.54 9.15
CA LEU A 364 42.97 30.37 8.83
C LEU A 364 42.63 30.70 7.38
N GLU A 365 43.24 31.71 6.76
CA GLU A 365 42.91 32.14 5.39
C GLU A 365 42.92 31.00 4.34
N PRO A 366 43.95 30.13 4.27
CA PRO A 366 43.94 29.01 3.31
C PRO A 366 42.80 28.01 3.56
N ARG A 367 42.46 27.78 4.84
CA ARG A 367 41.37 26.89 5.26
C ARG A 367 39.99 27.50 4.92
N LEU A 368 39.86 28.83 4.94
CA LEU A 368 38.66 29.55 4.54
C LEU A 368 38.45 29.54 3.01
N GLU A 369 39.52 29.75 2.21
CA GLU A 369 39.45 29.61 0.75
C GLU A 369 39.10 28.18 0.30
N GLU A 370 39.56 27.18 1.05
CA GLU A 370 39.19 25.78 0.83
C GLU A 370 37.72 25.51 1.19
N ARG A 371 37.28 25.95 2.39
CA ARG A 371 35.87 25.87 2.82
C ARG A 371 34.93 26.50 1.81
N ALA A 372 35.27 27.67 1.25
CA ALA A 372 34.46 28.34 0.23
C ALA A 372 34.36 27.54 -1.07
N ARG A 373 35.46 26.91 -1.52
CA ARG A 373 35.47 26.03 -2.71
C ARG A 373 34.62 24.79 -2.51
N TRP A 374 34.71 24.14 -1.35
CA TRP A 374 33.91 22.95 -1.03
C TRP A 374 32.42 23.27 -0.84
N ALA A 375 32.07 24.39 -0.21
CA ALA A 375 30.67 24.83 -0.09
C ALA A 375 30.03 25.06 -1.47
N ALA A 376 30.70 25.80 -2.36
CA ALA A 376 30.21 26.02 -3.72
C ALA A 376 30.11 24.73 -4.55
N ALA A 377 31.01 23.76 -4.32
CA ALA A 377 30.93 22.44 -4.95
C ALA A 377 29.74 21.61 -4.42
N ALA A 378 29.45 21.68 -3.12
CA ALA A 378 28.30 21.04 -2.50
C ALA A 378 26.97 21.63 -3.01
N GLU A 379 26.84 22.96 -3.05
CA GLU A 379 25.65 23.64 -3.62
C GLU A 379 25.44 23.29 -5.11
N ALA A 380 26.51 23.22 -5.90
CA ALA A 380 26.43 22.84 -7.31
C ALA A 380 26.03 21.37 -7.50
N ALA A 381 26.53 20.48 -6.64
CA ALA A 381 26.11 19.07 -6.61
C ALA A 381 24.64 18.93 -6.19
N GLU A 382 24.21 19.65 -5.15
CA GLU A 382 22.82 19.66 -4.68
C GLU A 382 21.86 20.19 -5.75
N ALA A 383 22.19 21.30 -6.42
CA ALA A 383 21.37 21.86 -7.50
C ALA A 383 21.23 20.88 -8.68
N THR A 384 22.34 20.25 -9.09
CA THR A 384 22.34 19.24 -10.16
C THR A 384 21.53 18.01 -9.77
N MET A 385 21.67 17.56 -8.51
CA MET A 385 20.94 16.43 -7.96
C MET A 385 19.45 16.72 -7.83
N ASN A 386 19.05 17.93 -7.39
CA ASN A 386 17.66 18.35 -7.29
C ASN A 386 16.94 18.36 -8.67
N GLU A 387 17.63 18.75 -9.75
CA GLU A 387 17.06 18.66 -11.11
C GLU A 387 16.88 17.19 -11.55
N GLN A 388 17.89 16.35 -11.33
CA GLN A 388 17.86 14.93 -11.69
C GLN A 388 16.83 14.14 -10.86
N VAL A 389 16.87 14.25 -9.53
CA VAL A 389 15.87 13.69 -8.60
C VAL A 389 14.48 14.19 -8.95
N GLY A 390 14.31 15.47 -9.31
CA GLY A 390 13.05 15.99 -9.82
C GLY A 390 12.56 15.25 -11.08
N ALA A 391 13.45 14.96 -12.03
CA ALA A 391 13.12 14.22 -13.25
C ALA A 391 12.82 12.73 -12.96
N GLU A 392 13.55 12.09 -12.06
CA GLU A 392 13.36 10.67 -11.73
C GLU A 392 12.15 10.44 -10.84
N ARG A 393 11.87 11.32 -9.86
CA ARG A 393 10.61 11.36 -9.09
C ARG A 393 9.41 11.48 -10.03
N ARG A 394 9.49 12.32 -11.06
CA ARG A 394 8.45 12.40 -12.11
C ARG A 394 8.30 11.09 -12.89
N ARG A 395 9.40 10.46 -13.34
CA ARG A 395 9.38 9.16 -14.06
C ARG A 395 8.84 8.01 -13.19
N ALA A 396 9.25 7.92 -11.92
CA ALA A 396 8.83 6.89 -10.98
C ALA A 396 7.33 7.01 -10.64
N LEU A 397 6.85 8.23 -10.37
CA LEU A 397 5.43 8.50 -10.14
C LEU A 397 4.60 8.21 -11.40
N GLN A 398 5.08 8.57 -12.60
CA GLN A 398 4.43 8.22 -13.87
C GLN A 398 4.38 6.70 -14.09
N SER A 399 5.46 5.96 -13.77
CA SER A 399 5.51 4.49 -13.86
C SER A 399 4.53 3.83 -12.89
N ARG A 400 4.46 4.31 -11.63
CA ARG A 400 3.49 3.85 -10.62
C ARG A 400 2.06 4.14 -11.06
N ALA A 401 1.76 5.35 -11.53
CA ALA A 401 0.44 5.73 -12.03
C ALA A 401 0.01 4.89 -13.26
N ALA A 402 0.92 4.63 -14.20
CA ALA A 402 0.64 3.78 -15.37
C ALA A 402 0.34 2.32 -14.99
N ARG A 403 1.06 1.76 -13.99
CA ARG A 403 0.78 0.43 -13.43
C ARG A 403 -0.60 0.37 -12.78
N LEU A 404 -0.94 1.37 -11.95
CA LEU A 404 -2.24 1.46 -11.28
C LEU A 404 -3.40 1.61 -12.28
N ALA A 405 -3.29 2.50 -13.27
CA ALA A 405 -4.30 2.68 -14.31
C ALA A 405 -4.49 1.44 -15.20
N SER A 406 -3.41 0.66 -15.43
CA SER A 406 -3.48 -0.64 -16.13
C SER A 406 -4.26 -1.68 -15.31
N ALA A 407 -3.98 -1.76 -14.00
CA ALA A 407 -4.70 -2.64 -13.08
C ALA A 407 -6.19 -2.26 -12.94
N GLU A 408 -6.50 -0.96 -12.84
CA GLU A 408 -7.86 -0.42 -12.82
C GLU A 408 -8.66 -0.88 -14.06
N LYS A 409 -8.09 -0.68 -15.25
CA LYS A 409 -8.70 -1.06 -16.52
C LYS A 409 -8.87 -2.58 -16.67
N ALA A 410 -7.96 -3.36 -16.11
CA ALA A 410 -8.09 -4.82 -16.07
C ALA A 410 -9.22 -5.28 -15.14
N LEU A 411 -9.37 -4.64 -13.97
CA LEU A 411 -10.45 -4.91 -13.01
C LEU A 411 -11.82 -4.56 -13.60
N GLN A 412 -11.96 -3.36 -14.19
CA GLN A 412 -13.17 -2.91 -14.89
C GLN A 412 -13.56 -3.89 -16.01
N LYS A 413 -12.62 -4.30 -16.87
CA LYS A 413 -12.87 -5.27 -17.95
C LYS A 413 -13.38 -6.62 -17.43
N ARG A 414 -12.86 -7.09 -16.28
CA ARG A 414 -13.29 -8.35 -15.66
C ARG A 414 -14.69 -8.23 -15.06
N ALA A 415 -14.96 -7.18 -14.28
CA ALA A 415 -16.26 -6.92 -13.68
C ALA A 415 -17.37 -6.81 -14.75
N ALA A 416 -17.11 -6.11 -15.86
CA ALA A 416 -18.04 -6.02 -17.00
C ALA A 416 -18.36 -7.40 -17.61
N ALA A 417 -17.37 -8.28 -17.72
CA ALA A 417 -17.56 -9.65 -18.23
C ALA A 417 -18.35 -10.53 -17.24
N ASP A 418 -17.99 -10.50 -15.95
CA ASP A 418 -18.67 -11.28 -14.90
C ASP A 418 -20.13 -10.79 -14.72
N TRP A 419 -20.37 -9.47 -14.79
CA TRP A 419 -21.70 -8.86 -14.78
C TRP A 419 -22.54 -9.28 -16.00
N ALA A 420 -21.94 -9.31 -17.18
CA ALA A 420 -22.59 -9.79 -18.40
C ALA A 420 -22.94 -11.29 -18.30
N ALA A 421 -22.08 -12.11 -17.70
CA ALA A 421 -22.32 -13.54 -17.52
C ALA A 421 -23.54 -13.82 -16.61
N ILE A 422 -23.71 -13.06 -15.52
CA ILE A 422 -24.87 -13.26 -14.61
C ILE A 422 -26.19 -12.65 -15.11
N ARG A 423 -26.28 -12.19 -16.37
CA ARG A 423 -27.49 -11.59 -16.95
C ARG A 423 -28.73 -12.50 -16.81
N VAL A 424 -28.62 -13.78 -17.17
CA VAL A 424 -29.75 -14.73 -17.14
C VAL A 424 -30.31 -14.90 -15.72
N ALA A 425 -29.45 -14.83 -14.68
CA ALA A 425 -29.91 -14.82 -13.29
C ALA A 425 -30.66 -13.52 -12.95
N ARG A 426 -30.11 -12.36 -13.36
CA ARG A 426 -30.75 -11.04 -13.14
C ARG A 426 -32.14 -10.93 -13.79
N GLU A 427 -32.34 -11.62 -14.92
CA GLU A 427 -33.59 -11.69 -15.67
C GLU A 427 -34.63 -12.65 -15.04
N SER A 428 -34.22 -13.71 -14.31
CA SER A 428 -35.15 -14.60 -13.61
C SER A 428 -35.63 -14.06 -12.26
N GLY A 429 -34.85 -13.20 -11.58
CA GLY A 429 -35.33 -12.33 -10.50
C GLY A 429 -35.64 -12.95 -9.12
N GLY A 430 -35.65 -14.28 -8.98
CA GLY A 430 -35.92 -14.99 -7.72
C GLY A 430 -34.74 -14.99 -6.71
N ASP A 431 -34.92 -15.65 -5.57
CA ASP A 431 -33.96 -15.61 -4.45
C ASP A 431 -32.55 -16.13 -4.79
N ARG A 432 -32.44 -17.15 -5.65
CA ARG A 432 -31.15 -17.63 -6.16
C ARG A 432 -30.41 -16.56 -6.97
N SER A 433 -31.15 -15.71 -7.68
CA SER A 433 -30.59 -14.59 -8.42
C SER A 433 -30.13 -13.47 -7.50
N TYR A 434 -30.87 -13.20 -6.42
CA TYR A 434 -30.45 -12.27 -5.38
C TYR A 434 -29.12 -12.67 -4.73
N ALA A 435 -28.94 -13.97 -4.41
CA ALA A 435 -27.68 -14.49 -3.88
C ALA A 435 -26.50 -14.33 -4.88
N VAL A 436 -26.73 -14.59 -6.17
CA VAL A 436 -25.70 -14.44 -7.22
C VAL A 436 -25.29 -12.97 -7.41
N VAL A 437 -26.24 -12.03 -7.42
CA VAL A 437 -25.95 -10.59 -7.54
C VAL A 437 -25.28 -10.06 -6.27
N ARG A 438 -25.64 -10.57 -5.08
CA ARG A 438 -24.98 -10.21 -3.82
C ARG A 438 -23.52 -10.67 -3.81
N GLY A 439 -23.23 -11.93 -4.16
CA GLY A 439 -21.86 -12.44 -4.24
C GLY A 439 -20.98 -11.71 -5.27
N PHE A 440 -21.56 -11.19 -6.36
CA PHE A 440 -20.86 -10.29 -7.28
C PHE A 440 -20.47 -8.98 -6.60
N VAL A 441 -21.39 -8.33 -5.88
CA VAL A 441 -21.08 -7.13 -5.07
C VAL A 441 -19.99 -7.45 -4.06
N ASP A 442 -20.15 -8.48 -3.23
CA ASP A 442 -19.20 -8.81 -2.16
C ASP A 442 -17.78 -9.05 -2.71
N THR A 443 -17.65 -9.73 -3.86
CA THR A 443 -16.36 -9.98 -4.54
C THR A 443 -15.68 -8.69 -4.98
N TYR A 444 -16.42 -7.77 -5.61
CA TYR A 444 -15.87 -6.52 -6.16
C TYR A 444 -15.78 -5.39 -5.12
N GLU A 445 -16.55 -5.45 -4.01
CA GLU A 445 -16.36 -4.58 -2.86
C GLU A 445 -15.15 -4.97 -2.02
N GLN A 446 -14.85 -6.27 -1.85
CA GLN A 446 -13.59 -6.71 -1.20
C GLN A 446 -12.36 -6.34 -2.04
N ALA A 447 -12.49 -6.33 -3.38
CA ALA A 447 -11.43 -5.86 -4.28
C ALA A 447 -11.07 -4.37 -4.09
N ARG A 448 -11.92 -3.53 -3.46
CA ARG A 448 -11.61 -2.13 -3.13
C ARG A 448 -10.36 -1.97 -2.26
N VAL A 449 -10.06 -2.96 -1.41
CA VAL A 449 -9.14 -2.79 -0.27
C VAL A 449 -7.66 -2.93 -0.69
N ARG A 450 -7.35 -3.40 -1.90
CA ARG A 450 -5.97 -3.71 -2.31
C ARG A 450 -5.45 -2.97 -3.55
N VAL A 451 -5.81 -1.69 -3.67
CA VAL A 451 -5.21 -0.73 -4.63
C VAL A 451 -4.73 0.50 -3.84
N GLU A 452 -3.56 0.38 -3.22
CA GLU A 452 -3.07 1.34 -2.22
C GLU A 452 -2.68 2.72 -2.81
N THR A 453 -2.72 3.73 -1.95
CA THR A 453 -2.24 5.11 -2.15
C THR A 453 -2.99 5.99 -3.16
N ALA A 454 -4.33 5.91 -3.23
CA ALA A 454 -5.15 7.02 -3.72
C ALA A 454 -6.52 7.04 -3.04
N SER A 455 -6.92 8.18 -2.47
CA SER A 455 -8.25 8.40 -1.86
C SER A 455 -9.38 8.54 -2.90
N ARG A 456 -9.25 7.88 -4.06
CA ARG A 456 -10.14 7.97 -5.21
C ARG A 456 -10.88 6.65 -5.38
N TRP A 457 -12.11 6.61 -4.90
CA TRP A 457 -13.01 5.47 -5.00
C TRP A 457 -13.25 5.08 -6.46
N VAL A 458 -12.67 3.95 -6.90
CA VAL A 458 -13.01 3.33 -8.19
C VAL A 458 -14.25 2.46 -7.98
N LEU A 459 -15.42 3.09 -8.04
CA LEU A 459 -16.67 2.38 -8.27
C LEU A 459 -16.70 1.94 -9.72
N VAL A 460 -16.68 0.61 -9.93
CA VAL A 460 -16.90 0.02 -11.25
C VAL A 460 -18.41 0.10 -11.53
N PRO A 461 -18.88 0.70 -12.64
CA PRO A 461 -20.31 1.02 -12.83
C PRO A 461 -21.27 -0.16 -12.67
N GLU A 462 -20.83 -1.36 -13.03
CA GLU A 462 -21.56 -2.61 -12.86
C GLU A 462 -21.89 -2.93 -11.39
N VAL A 463 -21.09 -2.46 -10.42
CA VAL A 463 -21.35 -2.62 -8.98
C VAL A 463 -22.46 -1.66 -8.51
N GLU A 464 -22.53 -0.44 -9.06
CA GLU A 464 -23.63 0.49 -8.78
C GLU A 464 -24.95 -0.07 -9.33
N LEU A 465 -24.94 -0.56 -10.58
CA LEU A 465 -26.08 -1.26 -11.20
C LEU A 465 -26.51 -2.51 -10.40
N ALA A 466 -25.57 -3.24 -9.81
CA ALA A 466 -25.87 -4.35 -8.91
C ALA A 466 -26.54 -3.87 -7.62
N LEU A 467 -26.00 -2.83 -6.98
CA LEU A 467 -26.55 -2.25 -5.76
C LEU A 467 -27.94 -1.61 -5.99
N ASP A 468 -28.21 -1.02 -7.14
CA ASP A 468 -29.55 -0.53 -7.51
C ASP A 468 -30.53 -1.69 -7.73
N TRP A 469 -30.17 -2.71 -8.52
CA TRP A 469 -31.02 -3.90 -8.73
C TRP A 469 -31.36 -4.60 -7.42
N LEU A 470 -30.40 -4.71 -6.49
CA LEU A 470 -30.61 -5.26 -5.15
C LEU A 470 -31.58 -4.38 -4.34
N ARG A 471 -31.38 -3.05 -4.31
CA ARG A 471 -32.29 -2.10 -3.63
C ARG A 471 -33.71 -2.12 -4.21
N GLU A 472 -33.86 -2.32 -5.51
CA GLU A 472 -35.17 -2.50 -6.15
C GLU A 472 -35.84 -3.82 -5.73
N ARG A 473 -35.09 -4.93 -5.65
CA ARG A 473 -35.60 -6.23 -5.19
C ARG A 473 -35.98 -6.20 -3.71
N ASP A 474 -35.20 -5.54 -2.86
CA ASP A 474 -35.53 -5.40 -1.44
C ASP A 474 -36.76 -4.48 -1.24
N ARG A 475 -36.91 -3.42 -2.04
CA ARG A 475 -38.15 -2.62 -2.13
C ARG A 475 -39.34 -3.39 -2.74
N ALA A 476 -39.11 -4.48 -3.47
CA ALA A 476 -40.18 -5.34 -3.98
C ALA A 476 -40.63 -6.33 -2.91
N ARG A 477 -39.68 -7.00 -2.22
CA ARG A 477 -39.93 -7.84 -1.05
C ARG A 477 -40.64 -7.09 0.08
N ALA A 478 -40.22 -5.85 0.37
CA ALA A 478 -40.87 -4.99 1.37
C ALA A 478 -42.28 -4.50 0.97
N ARG A 479 -42.76 -4.88 -0.22
CA ARG A 479 -44.14 -4.68 -0.70
C ARG A 479 -44.82 -5.99 -1.09
N ASP A 480 -44.25 -7.13 -0.71
CA ASP A 480 -44.82 -8.46 -0.91
C ASP A 480 -45.82 -8.79 0.22
N PRO A 481 -47.12 -8.98 -0.09
CA PRO A 481 -48.16 -9.33 0.90
C PRO A 481 -47.91 -10.65 1.64
N LEU A 482 -46.94 -11.47 1.21
CA LEU A 482 -46.57 -12.73 1.88
C LEU A 482 -45.64 -12.54 3.08
N THR A 483 -45.13 -11.32 3.33
CA THR A 483 -44.21 -11.06 4.45
C THR A 483 -44.89 -10.98 5.81
N THR A 484 -46.15 -10.54 5.86
CA THR A 484 -47.05 -10.62 7.02
C THR A 484 -48.47 -10.90 6.54
N PRO A 485 -48.98 -12.14 6.62
CA PRO A 485 -50.30 -12.46 6.10
C PRO A 485 -51.41 -11.89 7.00
N ASP A 486 -52.09 -10.85 6.52
CA ASP A 486 -53.35 -10.40 7.16
C ASP A 486 -54.35 -11.56 7.19
N LEU A 487 -54.67 -12.02 8.41
CA LEU A 487 -55.70 -13.00 8.72
C LEU A 487 -56.80 -12.32 9.54
N PRO A 488 -58.09 -12.63 9.32
CA PRO A 488 -59.17 -12.08 10.14
C PRO A 488 -58.94 -12.31 11.64
N ALA A 489 -59.39 -11.37 12.47
CA ALA A 489 -59.20 -11.42 13.91
C ALA A 489 -59.93 -12.61 14.56
N ASP A 490 -61.07 -13.00 13.97
CA ASP A 490 -61.96 -14.09 14.35
C ASP A 490 -61.50 -15.49 13.91
N VAL A 491 -60.40 -15.62 13.15
CA VAL A 491 -59.80 -16.94 12.87
C VAL A 491 -59.38 -17.62 14.17
N GLU A 492 -59.79 -18.89 14.33
CA GLU A 492 -59.44 -19.72 15.49
C GLU A 492 -57.92 -19.83 15.67
N PRO A 493 -57.36 -19.72 16.90
CA PRO A 493 -55.92 -19.77 17.13
C PRO A 493 -55.22 -20.98 16.51
N ALA A 494 -55.78 -22.19 16.64
CA ALA A 494 -55.20 -23.41 16.06
C ALA A 494 -55.12 -23.36 14.52
N VAL A 495 -56.12 -22.75 13.87
CA VAL A 495 -56.13 -22.54 12.41
C VAL A 495 -55.10 -21.48 12.01
N ARG A 496 -55.02 -20.38 12.78
CA ARG A 496 -54.01 -19.32 12.59
C ARG A 496 -52.59 -19.89 12.70
N ASP A 497 -52.32 -20.69 13.72
CA ASP A 497 -51.00 -21.29 13.95
C ASP A 497 -50.64 -22.31 12.86
N ALA A 498 -51.59 -23.15 12.43
CA ALA A 498 -51.39 -24.08 11.31
C ALA A 498 -51.09 -23.34 9.99
N VAL A 499 -51.85 -22.28 9.69
CA VAL A 499 -51.61 -21.42 8.52
C VAL A 499 -50.23 -20.75 8.59
N MET A 500 -49.81 -20.25 9.76
CA MET A 500 -48.49 -19.65 9.94
C MET A 500 -47.35 -20.68 9.81
N ALA A 501 -47.58 -21.94 10.18
CA ALA A 501 -46.64 -23.04 9.95
C ALA A 501 -46.53 -23.39 8.45
N ASP A 502 -47.66 -23.50 7.73
CA ASP A 502 -47.65 -23.71 6.26
C ASP A 502 -46.99 -22.54 5.52
N PHE A 503 -47.19 -21.30 5.98
CA PHE A 503 -46.41 -20.15 5.51
C PHE A 503 -44.93 -20.34 5.78
N GLY A 504 -44.52 -20.66 7.01
CA GLY A 504 -43.11 -20.90 7.38
C GLY A 504 -42.43 -21.98 6.51
N ASP A 505 -43.14 -23.06 6.23
CA ASP A 505 -42.65 -24.13 5.35
C ASP A 505 -42.58 -23.69 3.88
N CYS A 506 -43.53 -22.90 3.37
CA CYS A 506 -43.46 -22.26 2.05
C CYS A 506 -42.39 -21.14 1.96
N LEU A 507 -42.03 -20.51 3.08
CA LEU A 507 -40.86 -19.63 3.16
C LEU A 507 -39.55 -20.42 3.07
N SER A 508 -39.56 -21.70 3.46
CA SER A 508 -38.41 -22.60 3.45
C SER A 508 -38.21 -23.34 2.13
N LEU A 509 -36.94 -23.56 1.75
CA LEU A 509 -36.58 -24.38 0.58
C LEU A 509 -36.85 -25.90 0.76
N ALA A 510 -37.48 -26.33 1.86
CA ALA A 510 -37.65 -27.74 2.21
C ALA A 510 -38.94 -28.37 1.64
N ARG A 511 -40.01 -27.58 1.41
CA ARG A 511 -41.30 -28.05 0.87
C ARG A 511 -41.78 -27.15 -0.29
N PRO A 512 -41.18 -27.24 -1.49
CA PRO A 512 -41.50 -26.33 -2.60
C PRO A 512 -42.99 -26.36 -2.99
N ASP A 513 -43.63 -27.53 -2.91
CA ASP A 513 -45.05 -27.71 -3.24
C ASP A 513 -46.00 -27.19 -2.15
N GLY A 514 -45.52 -26.95 -0.92
CA GLY A 514 -46.34 -26.36 0.16
C GLY A 514 -46.89 -24.98 -0.19
N CYS A 515 -46.17 -24.21 -1.03
CA CYS A 515 -46.67 -22.96 -1.60
C CYS A 515 -47.80 -23.17 -2.62
N ALA A 516 -47.84 -24.29 -3.33
CA ALA A 516 -48.92 -24.60 -4.26
C ALA A 516 -50.22 -24.90 -3.49
N ASP A 517 -50.14 -25.75 -2.46
CA ASP A 517 -51.30 -26.12 -1.65
C ASP A 517 -51.85 -24.94 -0.84
N LEU A 518 -50.98 -24.17 -0.17
CA LEU A 518 -51.39 -22.96 0.54
C LEU A 518 -51.98 -21.91 -0.41
N GLY A 519 -51.45 -21.80 -1.63
CA GLY A 519 -52.01 -20.96 -2.69
C GLY A 519 -53.44 -21.36 -3.07
N VAL A 520 -53.70 -22.66 -3.26
CA VAL A 520 -55.05 -23.18 -3.58
C VAL A 520 -56.04 -22.91 -2.44
N ARG A 521 -55.60 -22.99 -1.19
CA ARG A 521 -56.43 -22.67 -0.01
C ARG A 521 -56.78 -21.18 0.05
N PHE A 522 -55.84 -20.29 -0.27
CA PHE A 522 -56.12 -18.85 -0.44
C PHE A 522 -56.97 -18.51 -1.67
N GLU A 523 -56.83 -19.23 -2.78
CA GLU A 523 -57.66 -19.02 -3.98
C GLU A 523 -59.14 -19.31 -3.69
N ARG A 524 -59.40 -20.34 -2.86
CA ARG A 524 -60.75 -20.86 -2.59
C ARG A 524 -61.37 -20.37 -1.28
N GLY A 525 -60.58 -19.88 -0.34
CA GLY A 525 -61.04 -19.54 1.02
C GLY A 525 -61.41 -20.77 1.84
N THR A 526 -60.57 -21.81 1.83
CA THR A 526 -60.77 -23.03 2.64
C THR A 526 -60.04 -22.94 3.98
N ASP A 527 -60.35 -23.85 4.90
CA ASP A 527 -59.59 -24.06 6.14
C ASP A 527 -59.46 -22.81 7.01
N GLY A 528 -60.55 -22.02 7.08
CA GLY A 528 -60.62 -20.76 7.84
C GLY A 528 -59.95 -19.55 7.19
N LEU A 529 -59.40 -19.68 5.97
CA LEU A 529 -58.88 -18.57 5.20
C LEU A 529 -60.01 -17.79 4.50
N VAL A 530 -59.89 -16.46 4.45
CA VAL A 530 -60.66 -15.65 3.51
C VAL A 530 -60.03 -15.74 2.13
N ALA A 531 -60.85 -15.94 1.10
CA ALA A 531 -60.39 -16.03 -0.28
C ALA A 531 -59.67 -14.74 -0.72
N SER A 532 -58.43 -14.89 -1.19
CA SER A 532 -57.65 -13.84 -1.85
C SER A 532 -56.84 -14.45 -2.99
N PRO A 533 -57.37 -14.42 -4.22
CA PRO A 533 -56.65 -14.83 -5.43
C PRO A 533 -55.29 -14.14 -5.60
N GLU A 534 -55.11 -12.93 -5.10
CA GLU A 534 -53.88 -12.14 -5.18
C GLU A 534 -52.78 -12.74 -4.28
N LYS A 535 -53.14 -13.18 -3.06
CA LYS A 535 -52.24 -13.93 -2.17
C LYS A 535 -51.90 -15.29 -2.78
N ALA A 536 -52.89 -15.98 -3.37
CA ALA A 536 -52.67 -17.25 -4.08
C ALA A 536 -51.67 -17.11 -5.24
N VAL A 537 -51.81 -16.09 -6.08
CA VAL A 537 -50.88 -15.76 -7.18
C VAL A 537 -49.45 -15.56 -6.69
N SER A 538 -49.25 -14.84 -5.59
CA SER A 538 -47.92 -14.63 -5.02
C SER A 538 -47.33 -15.93 -4.47
N LEU A 539 -48.15 -16.78 -3.83
CA LEU A 539 -47.72 -18.11 -3.37
C LEU A 539 -47.35 -19.03 -4.54
N TYR A 540 -48.13 -19.04 -5.62
CA TYR A 540 -47.82 -19.80 -6.84
C TYR A 540 -46.51 -19.33 -7.49
N ARG A 541 -46.24 -18.01 -7.53
CA ARG A 541 -44.93 -17.47 -7.95
C ARG A 541 -43.80 -17.98 -7.06
N ARG A 542 -43.94 -17.88 -5.74
CA ARG A 542 -42.91 -18.31 -4.79
C ARG A 542 -42.63 -19.81 -4.88
N GLY A 543 -43.66 -20.65 -4.99
CA GLY A 543 -43.48 -22.09 -5.22
C GLY A 543 -42.80 -22.40 -6.56
N CYS A 544 -43.14 -21.66 -7.62
CA CYS A 544 -42.53 -21.83 -8.94
C CYS A 544 -41.05 -21.43 -8.96
N ASP A 545 -40.67 -20.32 -8.31
CA ASP A 545 -39.27 -19.93 -8.09
C ASP A 545 -38.48 -20.97 -7.28
N GLN A 546 -39.16 -21.66 -6.35
CA GLN A 546 -38.63 -22.82 -5.60
C GLN A 546 -38.69 -24.15 -6.37
N ARG A 547 -39.04 -24.13 -7.67
CA ARG A 547 -39.14 -25.27 -8.59
C ARG A 547 -40.27 -26.28 -8.31
N SER A 548 -41.34 -25.90 -7.61
CA SER A 548 -42.58 -26.69 -7.65
C SER A 548 -43.22 -26.59 -9.02
N GLY A 549 -43.33 -27.73 -9.72
CA GLY A 549 -44.00 -27.82 -11.01
C GLY A 549 -45.51 -27.52 -10.90
N ASP A 550 -46.14 -27.91 -9.80
CA ASP A 550 -47.56 -27.62 -9.56
C ASP A 550 -47.82 -26.15 -9.20
N ALA A 551 -46.91 -25.48 -8.49
CA ALA A 551 -46.98 -24.04 -8.30
C ALA A 551 -46.85 -23.28 -9.64
N CYS A 552 -45.92 -23.69 -10.51
CA CYS A 552 -45.81 -23.16 -11.88
C CYS A 552 -47.07 -23.44 -12.72
N ASN A 553 -47.69 -24.62 -12.57
CA ASN A 553 -48.94 -24.96 -13.22
C ASN A 553 -50.06 -24.00 -12.78
N ASN A 554 -50.24 -23.81 -11.47
CA ASN A 554 -51.30 -22.98 -10.92
C ASN A 554 -51.09 -21.51 -11.28
N LEU A 555 -49.85 -21.02 -11.29
CA LEU A 555 -49.50 -19.69 -11.81
C LEU A 555 -49.88 -19.53 -13.29
N GLY A 556 -49.56 -20.54 -14.12
CA GLY A 556 -49.91 -20.54 -15.54
C GLY A 556 -51.42 -20.54 -15.77
N VAL A 557 -52.18 -21.32 -15.00
CA VAL A 557 -53.66 -21.34 -15.03
C VAL A 557 -54.23 -19.99 -14.55
N ALA A 558 -53.67 -19.38 -13.51
CA ALA A 558 -54.08 -18.06 -13.04
C ALA A 558 -53.91 -16.99 -14.12
N TYR A 559 -52.75 -16.96 -14.80
CA TYR A 559 -52.50 -16.08 -15.95
C TYR A 559 -53.44 -16.35 -17.13
N GLY A 560 -53.78 -17.61 -17.41
CA GLY A 560 -54.72 -17.96 -18.48
C GLY A 560 -56.18 -17.56 -18.18
N ARG A 561 -56.56 -17.44 -16.91
CA ARG A 561 -57.94 -17.16 -16.46
C ARG A 561 -58.17 -15.76 -15.89
N GLY A 562 -57.12 -15.00 -15.59
CA GLY A 562 -57.24 -13.70 -14.91
C GLY A 562 -57.62 -13.81 -13.43
N VAL A 563 -57.16 -14.86 -12.75
CA VAL A 563 -57.44 -15.11 -11.32
C VAL A 563 -56.35 -14.45 -10.47
N GLY A 564 -56.70 -13.44 -9.67
CA GLY A 564 -55.75 -12.70 -8.81
C GLY A 564 -54.74 -11.81 -9.54
N LEU A 565 -54.87 -11.68 -10.86
CA LEU A 565 -54.06 -10.83 -11.73
C LEU A 565 -54.80 -10.58 -13.06
N ALA A 566 -54.31 -9.63 -13.87
CA ALA A 566 -54.80 -9.45 -15.23
C ALA A 566 -54.42 -10.67 -16.10
N ALA A 567 -55.36 -11.17 -16.90
CA ALA A 567 -55.12 -12.31 -17.79
C ALA A 567 -54.04 -11.98 -18.83
N ASP A 568 -53.08 -12.88 -18.99
CA ASP A 568 -52.00 -12.80 -19.98
C ASP A 568 -51.72 -14.22 -20.51
N PRO A 569 -52.20 -14.58 -21.71
CA PRO A 569 -52.02 -15.92 -22.24
C PRO A 569 -50.57 -16.21 -22.67
N VAL A 570 -49.72 -15.18 -22.89
CA VAL A 570 -48.30 -15.35 -23.22
C VAL A 570 -47.54 -15.77 -21.97
N LEU A 571 -47.79 -15.11 -20.83
CA LEU A 571 -47.26 -15.54 -19.54
C LEU A 571 -47.86 -16.88 -19.09
N ALA A 572 -49.15 -17.12 -19.32
CA ALA A 572 -49.76 -18.42 -19.05
C ALA A 572 -49.00 -19.57 -19.74
N ARG A 573 -48.78 -19.45 -21.05
CA ARG A 573 -48.01 -20.40 -21.86
C ARG A 573 -46.58 -20.55 -21.35
N ARG A 574 -45.89 -19.46 -21.03
CA ARG A 574 -44.53 -19.49 -20.47
C ARG A 574 -44.45 -20.25 -19.15
N TRP A 575 -45.37 -20.01 -18.22
CA TRP A 575 -45.35 -20.70 -16.91
C TRP A 575 -45.78 -22.16 -17.00
N LEU A 576 -46.65 -22.51 -17.94
CA LEU A 576 -47.00 -23.91 -18.23
C LEU A 576 -45.86 -24.68 -18.95
N GLU A 577 -45.03 -24.00 -19.76
CA GLU A 577 -43.76 -24.56 -20.24
C GLU A 577 -42.78 -24.85 -19.09
N VAL A 578 -42.66 -23.95 -18.11
CA VAL A 578 -41.86 -24.20 -16.90
C VAL A 578 -42.44 -25.36 -16.09
N ALA A 579 -43.75 -25.40 -15.84
CA ALA A 579 -44.42 -26.49 -15.14
C ALA A 579 -44.16 -27.86 -15.81
N CYS A 580 -44.31 -27.93 -17.14
CA CYS A 580 -44.08 -29.16 -17.89
C CYS A 580 -42.58 -29.55 -17.98
N THR A 581 -41.63 -28.62 -17.78
CA THR A 581 -40.20 -28.96 -17.64
C THR A 581 -39.79 -29.31 -16.21
N LEU A 582 -40.64 -29.02 -15.22
CA LEU A 582 -40.55 -29.46 -13.82
C LEU A 582 -41.44 -30.69 -13.54
N ASP A 583 -41.64 -31.53 -14.56
CA ASP A 583 -42.35 -32.81 -14.50
C ASP A 583 -43.80 -32.78 -13.96
N ALA A 584 -44.45 -31.61 -13.86
CA ALA A 584 -45.87 -31.52 -13.54
C ALA A 584 -46.74 -31.90 -14.74
N GLY A 585 -47.29 -33.13 -14.73
CA GLY A 585 -48.12 -33.66 -15.82
C GLY A 585 -49.33 -32.78 -16.16
N ARG A 586 -50.00 -32.20 -15.15
CA ARG A 586 -51.08 -31.21 -15.31
C ARG A 586 -50.63 -29.96 -16.08
N GLY A 587 -49.40 -29.49 -15.81
CA GLY A 587 -48.77 -28.38 -16.51
C GLY A 587 -48.56 -28.67 -17.99
N CYS A 588 -48.17 -29.91 -18.33
CA CYS A 588 -48.12 -30.37 -19.71
C CYS A 588 -49.51 -30.39 -20.36
N GLY A 589 -50.53 -30.98 -19.72
CA GLY A 589 -51.89 -31.02 -20.26
C GLY A 589 -52.45 -29.62 -20.55
N ASN A 590 -52.26 -28.68 -19.62
CA ASN A 590 -52.66 -27.28 -19.76
C ASN A 590 -51.87 -26.56 -20.88
N LEU A 591 -50.54 -26.74 -20.95
CA LEU A 591 -49.72 -26.19 -22.05
C LEU A 591 -50.22 -26.71 -23.42
N ALA A 592 -50.54 -28.00 -23.50
CA ALA A 592 -50.99 -28.61 -24.74
C ALA A 592 -52.34 -28.04 -25.22
N MET A 593 -53.22 -27.59 -24.32
CA MET A 593 -54.44 -26.87 -24.70
C MET A 593 -54.11 -25.52 -25.34
N LEU A 594 -53.26 -24.69 -24.72
CA LEU A 594 -52.86 -23.39 -25.31
C LEU A 594 -52.17 -23.55 -26.67
N LEU A 595 -51.29 -24.56 -26.80
CA LEU A 595 -50.67 -24.95 -28.08
C LEU A 595 -51.69 -25.43 -29.14
N THR A 596 -52.83 -26.00 -28.70
CA THR A 596 -53.93 -26.43 -29.59
C THR A 596 -54.77 -25.25 -30.06
N ALA A 597 -55.01 -24.27 -29.20
CA ALA A 597 -55.79 -23.07 -29.51
C ALA A 597 -55.02 -22.03 -30.32
N GLY A 598 -53.72 -21.87 -30.07
CA GLY A 598 -52.94 -20.71 -30.52
C GLY A 598 -52.98 -19.56 -29.51
N GLU A 599 -53.22 -19.87 -28.24
CA GLU A 599 -53.18 -18.89 -27.15
C GLU A 599 -51.73 -18.67 -26.69
N GLY A 600 -51.40 -17.40 -26.39
CA GLY A 600 -50.06 -17.00 -25.96
C GLY A 600 -48.98 -17.05 -27.04
N GLY A 601 -49.35 -17.22 -28.31
CA GLY A 601 -48.45 -17.35 -29.46
C GLY A 601 -48.90 -18.46 -30.42
N ASP A 602 -48.14 -18.70 -31.47
CA ASP A 602 -48.60 -19.55 -32.59
C ASP A 602 -49.11 -20.94 -32.19
N ARG A 603 -50.16 -21.38 -32.88
CA ARG A 603 -50.77 -22.71 -32.76
C ARG A 603 -49.80 -23.77 -33.25
N ASN A 604 -49.52 -24.79 -32.44
CA ASN A 604 -48.58 -25.85 -32.80
C ASN A 604 -49.10 -27.22 -32.34
N LEU A 605 -49.77 -27.91 -33.27
CA LEU A 605 -50.42 -29.19 -33.04
C LEU A 605 -49.41 -30.33 -32.77
N SER A 606 -48.28 -30.35 -33.50
CA SER A 606 -47.22 -31.36 -33.29
C SER A 606 -46.63 -31.26 -31.88
N ARG A 607 -46.29 -30.04 -31.43
CA ARG A 607 -45.79 -29.80 -30.07
C ARG A 607 -46.87 -30.05 -29.01
N SER A 608 -48.14 -29.76 -29.29
CA SER A 608 -49.27 -30.11 -28.41
C SER A 608 -49.34 -31.62 -28.14
N LEU A 609 -49.19 -32.46 -29.17
CA LEU A 609 -49.19 -33.92 -29.02
C LEU A 609 -47.94 -34.46 -28.31
N GLN A 610 -46.77 -33.89 -28.57
CA GLN A 610 -45.53 -34.23 -27.83
C GLN A 610 -45.69 -33.92 -26.33
N VAL A 611 -46.24 -32.76 -26.00
CA VAL A 611 -46.48 -32.32 -24.62
C VAL A 611 -47.58 -33.15 -23.96
N LEU A 612 -48.66 -33.51 -24.66
CA LEU A 612 -49.68 -34.45 -24.18
C LEU A 612 -49.11 -35.83 -23.85
N THR A 613 -48.27 -36.36 -24.75
CA THR A 613 -47.56 -37.63 -24.52
C THR A 613 -46.70 -37.53 -23.25
N ARG A 614 -45.95 -36.42 -23.07
CA ARG A 614 -45.18 -36.17 -21.85
C ARG A 614 -46.06 -36.11 -20.59
N GLY A 615 -47.17 -35.37 -20.63
CA GLY A 615 -48.14 -35.31 -19.53
C GLY A 615 -48.69 -36.69 -19.17
N CYS A 616 -49.02 -37.52 -20.16
CA CYS A 616 -49.47 -38.88 -19.93
C CYS A 616 -48.36 -39.84 -19.46
N THR A 617 -47.09 -39.63 -19.82
CA THR A 617 -45.97 -40.37 -19.21
C THR A 617 -45.69 -39.95 -17.76
N LEU A 618 -46.10 -38.74 -17.38
CA LEU A 618 -46.07 -38.19 -16.01
C LEU A 618 -47.38 -38.49 -15.25
N ASP A 619 -48.10 -39.53 -15.66
CA ASP A 619 -49.33 -40.05 -15.02
C ASP A 619 -50.46 -39.02 -14.81
N ASP A 620 -50.51 -37.94 -15.60
CA ASP A 620 -51.69 -37.07 -15.67
C ASP A 620 -52.80 -37.74 -16.50
N GLY A 621 -53.85 -38.19 -15.81
CA GLY A 621 -55.01 -38.85 -16.42
C GLY A 621 -55.73 -37.97 -17.45
N ALA A 622 -55.77 -36.66 -17.26
CA ALA A 622 -56.38 -35.74 -18.22
C ALA A 622 -55.59 -35.68 -19.55
N SER A 623 -54.26 -35.60 -19.48
CA SER A 623 -53.38 -35.70 -20.65
C SER A 623 -53.51 -37.05 -21.35
N CYS A 624 -53.59 -38.16 -20.61
CA CYS A 624 -53.83 -39.48 -21.20
C CYS A 624 -55.18 -39.55 -21.94
N ALA A 625 -56.26 -39.05 -21.34
CA ALA A 625 -57.58 -39.04 -21.96
C ALA A 625 -57.63 -38.15 -23.20
N MET A 626 -57.10 -36.93 -23.12
CA MET A 626 -57.08 -35.98 -24.24
C MET A 626 -56.19 -36.43 -25.40
N LEU A 627 -55.08 -37.14 -25.14
CA LEU A 627 -54.29 -37.78 -26.20
C LEU A 627 -55.06 -38.97 -26.82
N GLY A 628 -55.67 -39.81 -25.98
CA GLY A 628 -56.45 -40.97 -26.44
C GLY A 628 -57.64 -40.58 -27.32
N ALA A 629 -58.41 -39.55 -26.95
CA ALA A 629 -59.51 -39.04 -27.75
C ALA A 629 -59.03 -38.48 -29.11
N ARG A 630 -57.93 -37.71 -29.13
CA ARG A 630 -57.36 -37.19 -30.39
C ARG A 630 -56.93 -38.29 -31.35
N LEU A 631 -56.35 -39.39 -30.82
CA LEU A 631 -55.99 -40.58 -31.60
C LEU A 631 -57.23 -41.40 -32.03
N ALA A 632 -58.30 -41.44 -31.22
CA ALA A 632 -59.54 -42.15 -31.56
C ALA A 632 -60.27 -41.50 -32.74
N ASP A 633 -60.30 -40.17 -32.76
CA ASP A 633 -61.02 -39.37 -33.76
C ASP A 633 -60.14 -38.94 -34.96
N GLY A 634 -58.81 -38.98 -34.81
CA GLY A 634 -57.85 -38.45 -35.80
C GLY A 634 -57.85 -36.92 -35.85
N THR A 635 -57.95 -36.25 -34.69
CA THR A 635 -58.11 -34.80 -34.60
C THR A 635 -56.88 -34.08 -34.06
N HIS A 636 -56.83 -32.75 -34.23
CA HIS A 636 -55.79 -31.89 -33.65
C HIS A 636 -54.35 -32.29 -34.02
N GLY A 637 -54.16 -32.80 -35.24
CA GLY A 637 -52.88 -33.22 -35.78
C GLY A 637 -52.45 -34.64 -35.44
N ALA A 638 -53.30 -35.42 -34.76
CA ALA A 638 -53.05 -36.84 -34.50
C ALA A 638 -53.54 -37.68 -35.69
N GLU A 639 -52.74 -38.66 -36.10
CA GLU A 639 -53.20 -39.74 -36.98
C GLU A 639 -54.10 -40.70 -36.20
N ARG A 640 -55.02 -41.39 -36.88
CA ARG A 640 -56.07 -42.17 -36.22
C ARG A 640 -55.58 -43.56 -35.80
N ASP A 641 -55.32 -43.76 -34.51
CA ASP A 641 -54.96 -45.05 -33.90
C ASP A 641 -55.92 -45.41 -32.76
N LEU A 642 -56.87 -46.30 -33.07
CA LEU A 642 -57.86 -46.82 -32.12
C LEU A 642 -57.26 -47.77 -31.05
N GLU A 643 -56.10 -48.38 -31.32
CA GLU A 643 -55.45 -49.32 -30.41
C GLU A 643 -54.61 -48.58 -29.36
N GLN A 644 -53.84 -47.57 -29.78
CA GLN A 644 -53.17 -46.65 -28.86
C GLN A 644 -54.18 -45.79 -28.10
N ALA A 645 -55.26 -45.32 -28.73
CA ALA A 645 -56.33 -44.59 -28.05
C ALA A 645 -56.90 -45.39 -26.87
N ARG A 646 -57.31 -46.65 -27.10
CA ARG A 646 -57.84 -47.54 -26.04
C ARG A 646 -56.85 -47.73 -24.89
N ARG A 647 -55.56 -47.96 -25.19
CA ARG A 647 -54.51 -48.07 -24.17
C ARG A 647 -54.40 -46.82 -23.29
N LEU A 648 -54.49 -45.64 -23.90
CA LEU A 648 -54.36 -44.35 -23.21
C LEU A 648 -55.62 -44.00 -22.39
N ILE A 649 -56.81 -44.29 -22.92
CA ILE A 649 -58.10 -44.13 -22.22
C ILE A 649 -58.17 -45.09 -21.01
N ALA A 650 -57.80 -46.36 -21.19
CA ALA A 650 -57.69 -47.32 -20.10
C ALA A 650 -56.55 -47.02 -19.10
N LYS A 651 -55.55 -46.21 -19.49
CA LYS A 651 -54.60 -45.62 -18.53
C LYS A 651 -55.24 -44.47 -17.76
N ALA A 652 -55.91 -43.53 -18.45
CA ALA A 652 -56.58 -42.39 -17.84
C ALA A 652 -57.64 -42.79 -16.81
N CYS A 653 -58.45 -43.81 -17.09
CA CYS A 653 -59.43 -44.34 -16.13
C CYS A 653 -58.74 -44.90 -14.86
N ARG A 654 -57.65 -45.67 -15.01
CA ARG A 654 -56.85 -46.17 -13.87
C ARG A 654 -56.14 -45.05 -13.08
N LEU A 655 -55.94 -43.88 -13.70
CA LEU A 655 -55.45 -42.65 -13.08
C LEU A 655 -56.59 -41.78 -12.49
N GLY A 656 -57.80 -42.32 -12.35
CA GLY A 656 -58.95 -41.66 -11.72
C GLY A 656 -59.66 -40.60 -12.57
N HIS A 657 -59.33 -40.48 -13.86
CA HIS A 657 -60.02 -39.55 -14.76
C HIS A 657 -61.37 -40.15 -15.19
N ALA A 658 -62.42 -39.90 -14.40
CA ALA A 658 -63.73 -40.55 -14.50
C ALA A 658 -64.32 -40.58 -15.93
N THR A 659 -64.25 -39.47 -16.66
CA THR A 659 -64.72 -39.33 -18.05
C THR A 659 -63.97 -40.18 -19.09
N ALA A 660 -62.90 -40.88 -18.71
CA ALA A 660 -62.24 -41.90 -19.53
C ALA A 660 -62.67 -43.33 -19.17
N CYS A 661 -63.38 -43.56 -18.07
CA CYS A 661 -63.90 -44.89 -17.72
C CYS A 661 -65.13 -45.24 -18.56
N ASP A 662 -66.04 -44.29 -18.78
CA ASP A 662 -67.27 -44.49 -19.57
C ASP A 662 -66.98 -44.93 -21.03
N GLY A 663 -65.82 -44.53 -21.58
CA GLY A 663 -65.34 -44.92 -22.92
C GLY A 663 -64.38 -46.12 -22.95
N ALA A 664 -64.12 -46.77 -21.81
CA ALA A 664 -63.26 -47.96 -21.74
C ALA A 664 -64.04 -49.27 -21.94
N ASP A 665 -65.28 -49.33 -21.47
CA ASP A 665 -66.12 -50.53 -21.50
C ASP A 665 -67.01 -50.65 -22.76
N THR A 666 -66.96 -49.69 -23.68
CA THR A 666 -67.65 -49.75 -24.99
C THR A 666 -66.77 -50.43 -26.06
N PRO A 667 -67.19 -51.58 -26.62
CA PRO A 667 -66.57 -52.16 -27.82
C PRO A 667 -66.76 -51.26 -29.06
N PRO A 668 -66.07 -51.53 -30.20
CA PRO A 668 -66.29 -50.81 -31.46
C PRO A 668 -67.65 -51.13 -32.11
#